data_AF-A0A424YKX6-F1
#
_entry.id   AF-A0A424YKX6-F1
#
_cell.length_a   1.000
_cell.length_b   1.000
_cell.length_c   1.000
_cell.angle_alpha   90.00
_cell.angle_beta   90.00
_cell.angle_gamma   90.00
#
_symmetry.space_group_name_H-M   'P 1'
#
loop_
_entity.id
_entity.type
_entity.pdbx_description
1 polymer ?
#
loop_
_entity_poly.entity_id
_entity_poly.type
_entity_poly.pdbx_seq_one_letter_code
_entity_poly.pdbx_strand_id
1 'polypeptide(L)'
;NHQYLGVNNAIDALTDIREHDGKLGVFWHTQGSGKSISMIFFSQKVLRTIPGNWTFVIITDRQELDNQIYKNFVSAGVVTERRAKADSSRHLRQLLTEDHRYVFSLIHKFRTEKGESHPVLSERDDIIVITDEAHRSQYDTLALNMRTALPNASFLAFTGTPLIITEEKTRQVFGEYVSVYDFKQSVDDGATVPLYYENRIPQLQLTNENLNADMAELLEAAELDEGQEKKLEREFAREYHLITRDDRLEAIARDIVDHFTGRGFRGKAMVISIDKATAIRMYEKVRSYWDTRINELVAESNKAVPEDRKEILETIAWMRETDMAVVVSQGQNEISEMSEKGLDIRPHRKRMVEEDLEKRFKQADDPFRLVFVCAMWITGFDVPSCSTLYLDKPMKNHSLMQTIARANRVYPGKVSGLIVDYVGVFRNLEKALAIYGAGGEGDNPVEDKSSLIVALQTAISETRSLCMEHGVDIDAIQAAEGFERIALKDQAVEALLVSEEVKRRFLDWASTVWRLYKAILPDPDSRRFSTQVQPIRFIADAIRSLIMPVDISNVMEQVENLLDRSIATDGYYIRDNDQESDQDLFIDLSKIDFEQLGGIFKQGKKRTINERLKGKVAQKMMKMIRLNRTRMNYLEQFQKMIEEYNSGRLSDEELFHQLVAFTKSLNEEEQRTVSEQLDEEELAIFDLLTKPTIELSASDRKRVKATSKKLLTTLKEEKLVLDWRKRQQTLSDVRRTIEQMLDECLPDIYTTELYEEKTVAVFQHVYDAYYGAGQSVYAAG
;
A
#
# COMPACT_ATOMS: atom_id res chain seq x y z
N ASN A 1 4.26 15.29 -7.87
CA ASN A 1 4.28 16.47 -8.78
C ASN A 1 3.12 17.44 -8.56
N HIS A 2 1.87 16.99 -8.52
CA HIS A 2 0.68 17.83 -8.31
C HIS A 2 0.79 18.74 -7.08
N GLN A 3 1.27 18.21 -5.94
CA GLN A 3 1.47 19.00 -4.72
C GLN A 3 2.49 20.13 -4.90
N TYR A 4 3.62 19.84 -5.53
CA TYR A 4 4.69 20.83 -5.78
C TYR A 4 4.19 21.96 -6.68
N LEU A 5 3.58 21.62 -7.82
CA LEU A 5 3.06 22.61 -8.76
C LEU A 5 1.95 23.45 -8.13
N GLY A 6 0.99 22.81 -7.47
CA GLY A 6 -0.11 23.52 -6.82
C GLY A 6 0.37 24.48 -5.73
N VAL A 7 1.31 24.04 -4.88
CA VAL A 7 1.90 24.90 -3.84
C VAL A 7 2.61 26.10 -4.46
N ASN A 8 3.34 25.93 -5.56
CA ASN A 8 3.99 27.05 -6.24
C ASN A 8 2.98 28.04 -6.81
N ASN A 9 1.93 27.56 -7.48
CA ASN A 9 0.87 28.42 -7.99
C ASN A 9 0.19 29.23 -6.88
N ALA A 10 -0.02 28.64 -5.70
CA ALA A 10 -0.57 29.33 -4.54
C ALA A 10 0.40 30.36 -3.93
N ILE A 11 1.71 30.12 -4.00
CA ILE A 11 2.73 31.09 -3.58
C ILE A 11 2.78 32.28 -4.55
N ASP A 12 2.65 32.03 -5.85
CA ASP A 12 2.57 33.08 -6.86
C ASP A 12 1.31 33.95 -6.63
N ALA A 13 0.16 33.31 -6.40
CA ALA A 13 -1.08 34.02 -6.04
C ALA A 13 -0.98 34.84 -4.74
N LEU A 14 -0.20 34.38 -3.75
CA LEU A 14 0.06 35.14 -2.52
C LEU A 14 0.99 36.34 -2.77
N THR A 15 1.91 36.24 -3.73
CA THR A 15 2.79 37.36 -4.10
C THR A 15 1.99 38.49 -4.73
N ASP A 16 0.95 38.15 -5.50
CA ASP A 16 0.06 39.08 -6.19
C ASP A 16 -1.27 39.31 -5.44
N ILE A 17 -1.30 39.08 -4.11
CA ILE A 17 -2.54 39.00 -3.31
C ILE A 17 -3.45 40.23 -3.39
N ARG A 18 -2.88 41.41 -3.64
CA ARG A 18 -3.64 42.67 -3.80
C ARG A 18 -4.44 42.69 -5.11
N GLU A 19 -3.95 42.04 -6.16
CA GLU A 19 -4.66 41.91 -7.43
C GLU A 19 -5.79 40.88 -7.33
N HIS A 20 -5.68 39.95 -6.37
CA HIS A 20 -6.63 38.87 -6.15
C HIS A 20 -7.63 39.10 -5.01
N ASP A 21 -7.68 40.29 -4.39
CA ASP A 21 -8.66 40.62 -3.33
C ASP A 21 -8.63 39.59 -2.17
N GLY A 22 -7.43 39.14 -1.79
CA GLY A 22 -7.23 38.15 -0.72
C GLY A 22 -7.51 36.69 -1.11
N LYS A 23 -7.74 36.39 -2.40
CA LYS A 23 -8.13 35.06 -2.89
C LYS A 23 -6.90 34.28 -3.39
N LEU A 24 -6.51 33.23 -2.68
CA LEU A 24 -5.34 32.41 -3.02
C LEU A 24 -5.67 31.23 -3.95
N GLY A 25 -6.95 30.97 -4.18
CA GLY A 25 -7.44 29.95 -5.06
C GLY A 25 -7.91 28.67 -4.37
N VAL A 26 -8.19 27.69 -5.21
CA VAL A 26 -8.77 26.39 -4.81
C VAL A 26 -7.87 25.25 -5.27
N PHE A 27 -7.51 24.37 -4.34
CA PHE A 27 -6.95 23.06 -4.61
C PHE A 27 -8.08 22.05 -4.73
N TRP A 28 -8.34 21.57 -5.94
CA TRP A 28 -9.22 20.43 -6.16
C TRP A 28 -8.37 19.19 -6.36
N HIS A 29 -8.09 18.49 -5.27
CA HIS A 29 -7.31 17.26 -5.29
C HIS A 29 -8.14 16.11 -4.74
N THR A 30 -8.20 14.99 -5.47
CA THR A 30 -8.96 13.81 -5.08
C THR A 30 -8.60 13.32 -3.67
N GLN A 31 -9.54 12.65 -3.00
CA GLN A 31 -9.35 12.26 -1.62
C GLN A 31 -8.24 11.21 -1.49
N GLY A 32 -7.21 11.51 -0.70
CA GLY A 32 -6.04 10.63 -0.53
C GLY A 32 -4.79 11.07 -1.29
N SER A 33 -4.89 12.11 -2.11
CA SER A 33 -3.80 12.80 -2.80
C SER A 33 -2.78 13.52 -1.89
N GLY A 34 -2.98 13.51 -0.57
CA GLY A 34 -2.11 14.18 0.40
C GLY A 34 -2.39 15.68 0.60
N LYS A 35 -3.65 16.14 0.52
CA LYS A 35 -4.06 17.54 0.75
C LYS A 35 -3.42 18.18 2.00
N SER A 36 -3.42 17.48 3.14
CA SER A 36 -2.81 17.97 4.39
C SER A 36 -1.31 18.25 4.25
N ILE A 37 -0.60 17.47 3.44
CA ILE A 37 0.82 17.67 3.16
C ILE A 37 1.04 18.92 2.29
N SER A 38 0.17 19.17 1.31
CA SER A 38 0.19 20.42 0.54
C SER A 38 -0.03 21.65 1.43
N MET A 39 -0.93 21.58 2.43
CA MET A 39 -1.11 22.67 3.41
C MET A 39 0.18 22.93 4.22
N ILE A 40 0.87 21.86 4.63
CA ILE A 40 2.16 21.95 5.32
C ILE A 40 3.21 22.61 4.41
N PHE A 41 3.38 22.11 3.18
CA PHE A 41 4.34 22.65 2.23
C PHE A 41 4.08 24.12 1.90
N PHE A 42 2.82 24.48 1.68
CA PHE A 42 2.44 25.87 1.44
C PHE A 42 2.82 26.75 2.64
N SER A 43 2.34 26.42 3.85
CA SER A 43 2.61 27.25 5.04
C SER A 43 4.11 27.39 5.35
N GLN A 44 4.86 26.29 5.25
CA GLN A 44 6.31 26.30 5.49
C GLN A 44 7.07 27.06 4.42
N LYS A 45 6.62 27.02 3.16
CA LYS A 45 7.24 27.77 2.08
C LYS A 45 6.99 29.27 2.27
N VAL A 46 5.76 29.70 2.56
CA VAL A 46 5.43 31.09 2.89
C VAL A 46 6.36 31.63 4.00
N LEU A 47 6.48 30.91 5.12
CA LEU A 47 7.34 31.31 6.25
C LEU A 47 8.82 31.43 5.90
N ARG A 48 9.30 30.75 4.85
CA ARG A 48 10.71 30.75 4.44
C ARG A 48 11.01 31.75 3.33
N THR A 49 10.04 32.04 2.47
CA THR A 49 10.26 32.82 1.24
C THR A 49 9.61 34.20 1.27
N ILE A 50 8.60 34.43 2.11
CA ILE A 50 7.84 35.68 2.15
C ILE A 50 7.98 36.32 3.53
N PRO A 51 8.59 37.52 3.64
CA PRO A 51 8.68 38.24 4.91
C PRO A 51 7.31 38.59 5.48
N GLY A 52 7.10 38.36 6.78
CA GLY A 52 5.85 38.69 7.47
C GLY A 52 5.70 37.88 8.76
N ASN A 53 4.77 38.27 9.65
CA ASN A 53 4.45 37.50 10.85
C ASN A 53 3.27 36.54 10.58
N TRP A 54 3.42 35.71 9.56
CA TRP A 54 2.32 34.91 9.02
C TRP A 54 1.67 33.99 10.06
N THR A 55 0.33 34.05 10.13
CA THR A 55 -0.51 33.15 10.92
C THR A 55 -1.36 32.30 9.98
N PHE A 56 -1.35 30.98 10.17
CA PHE A 56 -2.16 30.05 9.39
C PHE A 56 -3.33 29.53 10.22
N VAL A 57 -4.55 29.77 9.77
CA VAL A 57 -5.77 29.29 10.41
C VAL A 57 -6.35 28.14 9.60
N ILE A 58 -6.21 26.93 10.11
CA ILE A 58 -6.69 25.70 9.48
C ILE A 58 -8.12 25.45 9.95
N ILE A 59 -9.04 25.49 9.00
CA ILE A 59 -10.47 25.33 9.23
C ILE A 59 -10.96 24.03 8.63
N THR A 60 -11.69 23.27 9.44
CA THR A 60 -12.35 22.03 9.04
C THR A 60 -13.80 22.03 9.48
N ASP A 61 -14.61 21.12 8.95
CA ASP A 61 -16.02 21.00 9.31
C ASP A 61 -16.27 20.04 10.49
N ARG A 62 -15.38 19.05 10.69
CA ARG A 62 -15.57 17.94 11.64
C ARG A 62 -14.33 17.71 12.50
N GLN A 63 -14.57 17.30 13.75
CA GLN A 63 -13.53 17.09 14.77
C GLN A 63 -12.52 15.99 14.40
N GLU A 64 -12.95 14.93 13.72
CA GLU A 64 -12.10 13.81 13.29
C GLU A 64 -11.07 14.27 12.26
N LEU A 65 -11.52 15.02 11.25
CA LEU A 65 -10.67 15.60 10.21
C LEU A 65 -9.70 16.63 10.80
N ASP A 66 -10.19 17.50 11.69
CA ASP A 66 -9.37 18.46 12.43
C ASP A 66 -8.25 17.76 13.23
N ASN A 67 -8.59 16.69 13.94
CA ASN A 67 -7.63 15.87 14.68
C ASN A 67 -6.59 15.24 13.75
N GLN A 68 -7.00 14.74 12.58
CA GLN A 68 -6.10 14.12 11.62
C GLN A 68 -5.11 15.13 11.03
N ILE A 69 -5.61 16.30 10.59
CA ILE A 69 -4.75 17.35 10.03
C ILE A 69 -3.80 17.88 11.12
N TYR A 70 -4.30 18.15 12.33
CA TYR A 70 -3.45 18.56 13.46
C TYR A 70 -2.33 17.55 13.74
N LYS A 71 -2.65 16.25 13.81
CA LYS A 71 -1.65 15.19 14.01
C LYS A 71 -0.59 15.17 12.90
N ASN A 72 -0.98 15.39 11.65
CA ASN A 72 -0.02 15.46 10.53
C ASN A 72 0.96 16.62 10.69
N PHE A 73 0.46 17.81 11.06
CA PHE A 73 1.30 19.00 11.30
C PHE A 73 2.25 18.80 12.49
N VAL A 74 1.78 18.19 13.58
CA VAL A 74 2.64 17.85 14.74
C VAL A 74 3.69 16.81 14.36
N SER A 75 3.30 15.75 13.65
CA SER A 75 4.22 14.67 13.24
C SER A 75 5.29 15.16 12.27
N ALA A 76 4.97 16.15 11.43
CA ALA A 76 5.93 16.82 10.56
C ALA A 76 6.84 17.83 11.29
N GLY A 77 6.69 18.01 12.61
CA GLY A 77 7.47 18.97 13.40
C GLY A 77 7.15 20.44 13.11
N VAL A 78 6.03 20.71 12.42
CA VAL A 78 5.62 22.05 11.99
C VAL A 78 4.97 22.83 13.13
N VAL A 79 4.15 22.14 13.93
CA VAL A 79 3.49 22.70 15.11
C VAL A 79 4.20 22.21 16.36
N THR A 80 4.88 23.14 17.04
CA THR A 80 5.58 22.88 18.31
C THR A 80 4.77 23.31 19.53
N GLU A 81 3.72 24.10 19.32
CA GLU A 81 2.84 24.63 20.36
C GLU A 81 1.78 23.63 20.80
N ARG A 82 1.68 23.39 22.12
CA ARG A 82 0.71 22.44 22.70
C ARG A 82 -0.75 22.92 22.68
N ARG A 83 -1.02 24.19 22.37
CA ARG A 83 -2.36 24.82 22.45
C ARG A 83 -2.85 25.48 21.15
N ALA A 84 -2.37 25.00 20.00
CA ALA A 84 -2.78 25.55 18.70
C ALA A 84 -4.23 25.19 18.27
N LYS A 85 -4.94 24.33 19.02
CA LYS A 85 -6.28 23.86 18.67
C LYS A 85 -7.35 24.53 19.53
N ALA A 86 -8.32 25.18 18.89
CA ALA A 86 -9.44 25.81 19.58
C ALA A 86 -10.43 24.77 20.11
N ASP A 87 -10.82 24.85 21.37
CA ASP A 87 -11.82 23.94 21.97
C ASP A 87 -13.25 24.50 21.90
N SER A 88 -13.38 25.83 21.90
CA SER A 88 -14.67 26.54 21.91
C SER A 88 -14.59 27.82 21.09
N SER A 89 -15.73 28.42 20.75
CA SER A 89 -15.78 29.75 20.11
C SER A 89 -15.02 30.81 20.91
N ARG A 90 -15.08 30.75 22.25
CA ARG A 90 -14.33 31.69 23.10
C ARG A 90 -12.82 31.45 23.03
N HIS A 91 -12.39 30.19 23.04
CA HIS A 91 -10.97 29.83 22.90
C HIS A 91 -10.45 30.22 21.50
N LEU A 92 -11.23 30.00 20.44
CA LEU A 92 -10.89 30.47 19.09
C LEU A 92 -10.65 31.98 19.03
N ARG A 93 -11.56 32.76 19.64
CA ARG A 93 -11.40 34.23 19.69
C ARG A 93 -10.11 34.63 20.40
N GLN A 94 -9.78 33.96 21.51
CA GLN A 94 -8.54 34.19 22.22
C GLN A 94 -7.31 33.88 21.34
N LEU A 95 -7.25 32.71 20.70
CA LEU A 95 -6.13 32.30 19.85
C LEU A 95 -5.92 33.25 18.66
N LEU A 96 -7.00 33.83 18.10
CA LEU A 96 -6.89 34.77 16.98
C LEU A 96 -6.47 36.19 17.40
N THR A 97 -6.55 36.52 18.70
CA THR A 97 -6.06 37.79 19.25
C THR A 97 -4.63 37.66 19.80
N GLU A 98 -4.18 36.44 20.11
CA GLU A 98 -2.82 36.12 20.55
C GLU A 98 -1.89 35.86 19.34
N ASP A 99 -0.58 35.82 19.59
CA ASP A 99 0.44 35.59 18.54
C ASP A 99 0.74 34.09 18.41
N HIS A 100 0.00 33.42 17.51
CA HIS A 100 0.16 32.02 17.18
C HIS A 100 0.49 31.84 15.70
N ARG A 101 1.47 30.98 15.38
CA ARG A 101 1.78 30.67 13.97
C ARG A 101 0.72 29.79 13.31
N TYR A 102 0.09 28.93 14.08
CA TYR A 102 -0.88 27.96 13.61
C TYR A 102 -2.10 27.92 14.55
N VAL A 103 -3.30 27.98 13.99
CA VAL A 103 -4.57 27.85 14.73
C VAL A 103 -5.44 26.82 14.02
N PHE A 104 -5.91 25.80 14.74
CA PHE A 104 -6.80 24.76 14.22
C PHE A 104 -8.20 24.94 14.81
N SER A 105 -9.23 24.94 13.97
CA SER A 105 -10.60 25.14 14.44
C SER A 105 -11.64 24.52 13.52
N LEU A 106 -12.83 24.31 14.10
CA LEU A 106 -14.02 23.90 13.39
C LEU A 106 -14.80 25.13 12.93
N ILE A 107 -15.33 25.10 11.71
CA ILE A 107 -16.07 26.22 11.09
C ILE A 107 -17.27 26.67 11.95
N HIS A 108 -17.96 25.74 12.62
CA HIS A 108 -19.11 26.05 13.48
C HIS A 108 -18.76 26.92 14.69
N LYS A 109 -17.47 27.07 15.04
CA LYS A 109 -17.03 27.95 16.14
C LYS A 109 -17.14 29.44 15.77
N PHE A 110 -17.34 29.78 14.49
CA PHE A 110 -17.68 31.13 14.00
C PHE A 110 -19.19 31.44 14.03
N ARG A 111 -20.02 30.59 14.63
CA ARG A 111 -21.46 30.86 14.79
C ARG A 111 -21.71 32.10 15.67
N THR A 112 -22.80 32.81 15.38
CA THR A 112 -23.33 33.91 16.20
C THR A 112 -24.71 33.55 16.75
N GLU A 113 -25.16 34.27 17.79
CA GLU A 113 -26.55 34.18 18.25
C GLU A 113 -27.51 34.79 17.21
N LYS A 114 -28.77 34.35 17.18
CA LYS A 114 -29.73 34.79 16.16
C LYS A 114 -29.92 36.31 16.20
N GLY A 115 -29.49 36.99 15.14
CA GLY A 115 -29.64 38.44 14.96
C GLY A 115 -28.39 39.27 15.25
N GLU A 116 -27.28 38.65 15.66
CA GLU A 116 -26.01 39.34 15.91
C GLU A 116 -25.00 39.13 14.77
N SER A 117 -24.28 40.19 14.39
CA SER A 117 -23.12 40.09 13.51
C SER A 117 -21.90 39.55 14.26
N HIS A 118 -21.04 38.81 13.57
CA HIS A 118 -19.83 38.31 14.20
C HIS A 118 -18.87 39.50 14.47
N PRO A 119 -18.27 39.61 15.67
CA PRO A 119 -17.29 40.68 15.93
C PRO A 119 -16.04 40.49 15.07
N VAL A 120 -15.40 41.60 14.69
CA VAL A 120 -14.05 41.60 14.12
C VAL A 120 -13.09 41.10 15.19
N LEU A 121 -12.32 40.05 14.89
CA LEU A 121 -11.37 39.43 15.81
C LEU A 121 -9.93 39.90 15.56
N SER A 122 -9.58 40.14 14.31
CA SER A 122 -8.26 40.64 13.92
C SER A 122 -8.33 41.35 12.57
N GLU A 123 -7.67 42.50 12.45
CA GLU A 123 -7.55 43.28 11.21
C GLU A 123 -6.21 43.04 10.50
N ARG A 124 -5.42 42.08 10.96
CA ARG A 124 -4.12 41.74 10.37
C ARG A 124 -4.27 41.24 8.92
N ASP A 125 -3.36 41.66 8.05
CA ASP A 125 -3.26 41.25 6.64
C ASP A 125 -2.29 40.08 6.41
N ASP A 126 -1.60 39.63 7.46
CA ASP A 126 -0.69 38.48 7.46
C ASP A 126 -1.34 37.19 8.02
N ILE A 127 -2.68 37.09 7.95
CA ILE A 127 -3.43 35.88 8.31
C ILE A 127 -3.86 35.16 7.04
N ILE A 128 -3.55 33.87 6.94
CA ILE A 128 -4.01 32.99 5.85
C ILE A 128 -4.95 31.93 6.43
N VAL A 129 -6.20 31.94 5.99
CA VAL A 129 -7.20 30.94 6.31
C VAL A 129 -7.14 29.83 5.27
N ILE A 130 -6.88 28.60 5.72
CA ILE A 130 -6.85 27.40 4.89
C ILE A 130 -8.05 26.53 5.28
N THR A 131 -8.98 26.35 4.35
CA THR A 131 -10.23 25.60 4.59
C THR A 131 -10.18 24.24 3.89
N ASP A 132 -10.43 23.14 4.60
CA ASP A 132 -10.64 21.82 3.98
C ASP A 132 -12.14 21.52 3.82
N GLU A 133 -12.50 20.90 2.69
CA GLU A 133 -13.88 20.58 2.28
C GLU A 133 -14.80 21.82 2.19
N ALA A 134 -14.30 22.90 1.59
CA ALA A 134 -14.91 24.24 1.56
C ALA A 134 -16.23 24.40 0.75
N HIS A 135 -16.84 23.31 0.28
CA HIS A 135 -17.96 23.30 -0.68
C HIS A 135 -19.33 22.93 -0.08
N ARG A 136 -19.46 22.77 1.25
CA ARG A 136 -20.73 22.33 1.86
C ARG A 136 -21.71 23.49 2.05
N SER A 137 -23.01 23.27 1.84
CA SER A 137 -24.08 24.28 1.93
C SER A 137 -24.18 25.02 3.28
N GLN A 138 -23.72 24.41 4.37
CA GLN A 138 -23.63 25.06 5.69
C GLN A 138 -22.52 26.12 5.79
N TYR A 139 -21.57 26.16 4.85
CA TYR A 139 -20.49 27.15 4.85
C TYR A 139 -20.97 28.56 4.60
N ASP A 140 -22.04 28.80 3.82
CA ASP A 140 -22.37 30.15 3.35
C ASP A 140 -22.49 31.21 4.46
N THR A 141 -23.15 30.86 5.57
CA THR A 141 -23.31 31.79 6.71
C THR A 141 -22.09 31.85 7.61
N LEU A 142 -21.45 30.70 7.86
CA LEU A 142 -20.28 30.63 8.75
C LEU A 142 -19.01 31.19 8.10
N ALA A 143 -18.85 31.02 6.79
CA ALA A 143 -17.80 31.62 5.99
C ALA A 143 -17.95 33.15 5.95
N LEU A 144 -19.18 33.66 5.85
CA LEU A 144 -19.44 35.10 5.95
C LEU A 144 -19.05 35.65 7.34
N ASN A 145 -19.39 34.91 8.40
CA ASN A 145 -18.99 35.26 9.76
C ASN A 145 -17.46 35.24 9.91
N MET A 146 -16.79 34.25 9.32
CA MET A 146 -15.33 34.14 9.33
C MET A 146 -14.66 35.31 8.58
N ARG A 147 -15.19 35.74 7.43
CA ARG A 147 -14.71 36.95 6.73
C ARG A 147 -14.97 38.22 7.54
N THR A 148 -16.11 38.30 8.21
CA THR A 148 -16.41 39.43 9.11
C THR A 148 -15.44 39.46 10.29
N ALA A 149 -15.06 38.28 10.80
CA ALA A 149 -14.09 38.14 11.89
C ALA A 149 -12.65 38.51 11.48
N LEU A 150 -12.28 38.23 10.22
CA LEU A 150 -10.93 38.37 9.68
C LEU A 150 -10.98 39.10 8.31
N PRO A 151 -11.30 40.41 8.29
CA PRO A 151 -11.61 41.15 7.06
C PRO A 151 -10.45 41.25 6.08
N ASN A 152 -9.20 41.28 6.57
CA ASN A 152 -8.00 41.44 5.75
C ASN A 152 -7.23 40.12 5.52
N ALA A 153 -7.78 38.99 5.97
CA ALA A 153 -7.12 37.70 5.79
C ALA A 153 -7.20 37.21 4.34
N SER A 154 -6.22 36.40 3.95
CA SER A 154 -6.22 35.69 2.67
C SER A 154 -6.82 34.30 2.80
N PHE A 155 -7.50 33.80 1.76
CA PHE A 155 -8.26 32.55 1.82
C PHE A 155 -7.79 31.55 0.77
N LEU A 156 -7.48 30.33 1.22
CA LEU A 156 -7.13 29.18 0.39
C LEU A 156 -8.06 28.00 0.70
N ALA A 157 -8.61 27.36 -0.32
CA ALA A 157 -9.47 26.20 -0.15
C ALA A 157 -8.81 24.91 -0.65
N PHE A 158 -9.08 23.82 0.07
CA PHE A 158 -8.81 22.46 -0.33
C PHE A 158 -10.12 21.69 -0.40
N THR A 159 -10.32 20.94 -1.48
CA THR A 159 -11.53 20.18 -1.69
C THR A 159 -11.23 18.85 -2.39
N GLY A 160 -11.92 17.79 -1.97
CA GLY A 160 -11.90 16.49 -2.65
C GLY A 160 -12.74 16.46 -3.93
N THR A 161 -13.55 17.49 -4.14
CA THR A 161 -14.66 17.56 -5.09
C THR A 161 -14.63 18.93 -5.82
N PRO A 162 -14.91 19.01 -7.13
CA PRO A 162 -14.94 20.27 -7.84
C PRO A 162 -16.13 21.09 -7.40
N LEU A 163 -15.93 22.41 -7.47
CA LEU A 163 -16.96 23.43 -7.42
C LEU A 163 -17.87 23.29 -8.65
N ILE A 164 -19.06 22.74 -8.44
CA ILE A 164 -20.07 22.59 -9.50
C ILE A 164 -20.65 23.98 -9.85
N ILE A 165 -21.26 24.14 -11.02
CA ILE A 165 -21.86 25.39 -11.55
C ILE A 165 -22.80 26.10 -10.54
N THR A 166 -23.37 25.37 -9.57
CA THR A 166 -24.18 25.92 -8.46
C THR A 166 -23.38 26.58 -7.34
N GLU A 167 -22.04 26.54 -7.38
CA GLU A 167 -21.12 27.05 -6.35
C GLU A 167 -20.33 28.30 -6.79
N GLU A 168 -20.97 29.23 -7.51
CA GLU A 168 -20.41 30.57 -7.79
C GLU A 168 -19.87 31.26 -6.52
N LYS A 169 -20.49 30.99 -5.36
CA LYS A 169 -20.08 31.53 -4.06
C LYS A 169 -18.68 31.05 -3.62
N THR A 170 -18.32 29.79 -3.87
CA THR A 170 -17.00 29.27 -3.48
C THR A 170 -15.89 29.94 -4.29
N ARG A 171 -16.11 30.14 -5.60
CA ARG A 171 -15.21 30.96 -6.45
C ARG A 171 -15.13 32.41 -6.00
N GLN A 172 -16.26 33.01 -5.59
CA GLN A 172 -16.28 34.39 -5.07
C GLN A 172 -15.45 34.54 -3.79
N VAL A 173 -15.38 33.50 -2.95
CA VAL A 173 -14.66 33.50 -1.67
C VAL A 173 -13.19 33.14 -1.82
N PHE A 174 -12.86 32.09 -2.58
CA PHE A 174 -11.52 31.54 -2.63
C PHE A 174 -10.78 31.83 -3.93
N GLY A 175 -11.45 32.22 -5.01
CA GLY A 175 -10.85 32.44 -6.34
C GLY A 175 -10.94 31.22 -7.26
N GLU A 176 -10.18 31.24 -8.35
CA GLU A 176 -10.11 30.15 -9.32
C GLU A 176 -9.27 28.96 -8.82
N TYR A 177 -9.28 27.84 -9.57
CA TYR A 177 -8.42 26.72 -9.26
C TYR A 177 -6.95 27.07 -9.48
N VAL A 178 -6.13 26.88 -8.44
CA VAL A 178 -4.66 26.95 -8.54
C VAL A 178 -4.03 25.58 -8.78
N SER A 179 -4.77 24.52 -8.47
CA SER A 179 -4.32 23.15 -8.73
C SER A 179 -5.50 22.19 -8.85
N VAL A 180 -5.49 21.40 -9.91
CA VAL A 180 -6.45 20.31 -10.14
C VAL A 180 -5.66 19.01 -10.20
N TYR A 181 -6.08 18.04 -9.39
CA TYR A 181 -5.58 16.67 -9.38
C TYR A 181 -6.77 15.74 -9.17
N ASP A 182 -7.40 15.36 -10.27
CA ASP A 182 -8.69 14.69 -10.22
C ASP A 182 -8.58 13.19 -9.92
N PHE A 183 -9.73 12.53 -9.92
CA PHE A 183 -9.80 11.11 -9.61
C PHE A 183 -9.09 10.25 -10.67
N LYS A 184 -9.26 10.58 -11.96
CA LYS A 184 -8.68 9.81 -13.06
C LYS A 184 -7.16 9.89 -13.04
N GLN A 185 -6.62 11.10 -12.94
CA GLN A 185 -5.18 11.32 -12.89
C GLN A 185 -4.53 10.60 -11.71
N SER A 186 -5.23 10.51 -10.56
CA SER A 186 -4.75 9.75 -9.41
C SER A 186 -4.69 8.24 -9.63
N VAL A 187 -5.58 7.68 -10.44
CA VAL A 187 -5.54 6.26 -10.82
C VAL A 187 -4.45 6.02 -11.85
N ASP A 188 -4.33 6.90 -12.85
CA ASP A 188 -3.31 6.83 -13.90
C ASP A 188 -1.88 6.91 -13.32
N ASP A 189 -1.69 7.75 -12.30
CA ASP A 189 -0.41 7.88 -11.57
C ASP A 189 -0.16 6.75 -10.55
N GLY A 190 -1.13 5.85 -10.33
CA GLY A 190 -1.05 4.79 -9.32
C GLY A 190 -1.10 5.28 -7.86
N ALA A 191 -1.45 6.55 -7.63
CA ALA A 191 -1.66 7.11 -6.29
C ALA A 191 -2.94 6.58 -5.62
N THR A 192 -3.90 6.11 -6.42
CA THR A 192 -5.07 5.32 -5.99
C THR A 192 -5.25 4.11 -6.90
N VAL A 193 -5.97 3.08 -6.41
CA VAL A 193 -6.37 1.93 -7.22
C VAL A 193 -7.71 2.19 -7.90
N PRO A 194 -7.98 1.60 -9.08
CA PRO A 194 -9.26 1.75 -9.76
C PRO A 194 -10.42 1.25 -8.89
N LEU A 195 -11.60 1.83 -9.10
CA LEU A 195 -12.85 1.39 -8.49
C LEU A 195 -13.70 0.66 -9.54
N TYR A 196 -14.21 -0.50 -9.16
CA TYR A 196 -15.20 -1.23 -9.94
C TYR A 196 -16.53 -1.24 -9.22
N TYR A 197 -17.59 -1.12 -10.01
CA TYR A 197 -18.95 -1.07 -9.53
C TYR A 197 -19.69 -2.38 -9.87
N GLU A 198 -20.47 -2.88 -8.91
CA GLU A 198 -21.36 -4.03 -9.06
C GLU A 198 -22.79 -3.65 -8.68
N ASN A 199 -23.70 -3.72 -9.65
CA ASN A 199 -25.13 -3.59 -9.39
C ASN A 199 -25.70 -4.91 -8.87
N ARG A 200 -26.20 -4.92 -7.62
CA ARG A 200 -26.83 -6.09 -7.00
C ARG A 200 -28.22 -5.77 -6.43
N ILE A 201 -28.95 -4.82 -7.02
CA ILE A 201 -30.31 -4.48 -6.60
C ILE A 201 -31.20 -5.73 -6.61
N PRO A 202 -31.82 -6.12 -5.48
CA PRO A 202 -32.75 -7.25 -5.44
C PRO A 202 -33.95 -7.02 -6.39
N GLN A 203 -34.38 -8.06 -7.12
CA GLN A 203 -35.44 -7.97 -8.15
C GLN A 203 -36.75 -7.31 -7.68
N LEU A 204 -37.03 -7.34 -6.37
CA LEU A 204 -38.21 -6.74 -5.74
C LEU A 204 -38.25 -5.19 -5.81
N GLN A 205 -37.18 -4.52 -6.25
CA GLN A 205 -37.01 -3.07 -6.28
C GLN A 205 -37.15 -2.40 -7.67
N LEU A 206 -37.33 -3.16 -8.76
CA LEU A 206 -37.31 -2.65 -10.15
C LEU A 206 -38.50 -1.75 -10.57
N THR A 207 -39.43 -1.43 -9.66
CA THR A 207 -40.73 -0.81 -10.03
C THR A 207 -40.77 0.71 -10.01
N ASN A 208 -39.75 1.43 -9.53
CA ASN A 208 -39.85 2.89 -9.41
C ASN A 208 -38.49 3.63 -9.46
N GLU A 209 -38.14 4.18 -10.62
CA GLU A 209 -36.78 4.69 -10.91
C GLU A 209 -36.43 6.06 -10.31
N ASN A 210 -37.41 6.89 -9.93
CA ASN A 210 -37.17 8.25 -9.43
C ASN A 210 -37.06 8.37 -7.89
N LEU A 211 -37.43 7.32 -7.14
CA LEU A 211 -37.52 7.37 -5.67
C LEU A 211 -36.16 7.57 -4.97
N ASN A 212 -35.10 6.99 -5.52
CA ASN A 212 -33.77 7.07 -4.91
C ASN A 212 -33.15 8.47 -5.00
N ALA A 213 -33.52 9.25 -6.02
CA ALA A 213 -33.00 10.59 -6.23
C ALA A 213 -33.57 11.58 -5.20
N ASP A 214 -34.89 11.51 -4.95
CA ASP A 214 -35.59 12.37 -3.98
C ASP A 214 -35.10 12.10 -2.55
N MET A 215 -34.94 10.83 -2.19
CA MET A 215 -34.39 10.43 -0.88
C MET A 215 -32.93 10.89 -0.70
N ALA A 216 -32.11 10.74 -1.74
CA ALA A 216 -30.72 11.20 -1.71
C ALA A 216 -30.61 12.73 -1.58
N GLU A 217 -31.57 13.50 -2.13
CA GLU A 217 -31.64 14.95 -1.95
C GLU A 217 -31.83 15.38 -0.51
N LEU A 218 -32.76 14.72 0.17
CA LEU A 218 -33.04 15.06 1.56
C LEU A 218 -31.95 14.57 2.48
N LEU A 219 -31.40 13.37 2.25
CA LEU A 219 -30.26 12.86 3.00
C LEU A 219 -29.02 13.77 2.85
N GLU A 220 -28.80 14.37 1.68
CA GLU A 220 -27.72 15.32 1.45
C GLU A 220 -28.01 16.68 2.11
N ALA A 221 -29.25 17.17 2.05
CA ALA A 221 -29.67 18.42 2.68
C ALA A 221 -29.71 18.35 4.22
N ALA A 222 -29.95 17.17 4.76
CA ALA A 222 -30.17 16.93 6.18
C ALA A 222 -28.95 16.29 6.86
N GLU A 223 -27.76 16.88 6.72
CA GLU A 223 -26.52 16.37 7.34
C GLU A 223 -26.78 15.84 8.77
N LEU A 224 -26.81 14.50 8.86
CA LEU A 224 -27.62 13.73 9.80
C LEU A 224 -27.38 14.09 11.27
N ASP A 225 -28.30 14.85 11.86
CA ASP A 225 -28.63 14.73 13.29
C ASP A 225 -29.80 13.74 13.49
N GLU A 226 -29.98 13.24 14.72
CA GLU A 226 -31.03 12.27 15.04
C GLU A 226 -32.46 12.84 14.87
N GLY A 227 -32.62 14.16 14.99
CA GLY A 227 -33.90 14.83 14.76
C GLY A 227 -34.28 14.84 13.28
N GLN A 228 -33.29 14.85 12.40
CA GLN A 228 -33.45 14.85 10.95
C GLN A 228 -33.67 13.44 10.38
N GLU A 229 -33.07 12.38 10.96
CA GLU A 229 -33.40 10.99 10.63
C GLU A 229 -34.90 10.69 10.87
N LYS A 230 -35.45 11.17 12.00
CA LYS A 230 -36.88 11.05 12.29
C LYS A 230 -37.76 11.84 11.32
N LYS A 231 -37.27 12.96 10.80
CA LYS A 231 -37.98 13.74 9.78
C LYS A 231 -38.02 12.98 8.46
N LEU A 232 -36.92 12.35 8.06
CA LEU A 232 -36.83 11.49 6.88
C LEU A 232 -37.79 10.29 6.97
N GLU A 233 -37.80 9.58 8.11
CA GLU A 233 -38.71 8.45 8.36
C GLU A 233 -40.19 8.87 8.24
N ARG A 234 -40.53 10.09 8.68
CA ARG A 234 -41.89 10.63 8.62
C ARG A 234 -42.29 11.11 7.22
N GLU A 235 -41.42 11.83 6.53
CA GLU A 235 -41.73 12.41 5.22
C GLU A 235 -41.76 11.33 4.12
N PHE A 236 -40.99 10.25 4.25
CA PHE A 236 -40.84 9.19 3.24
C PHE A 236 -41.08 7.78 3.80
N ALA A 237 -42.12 7.64 4.63
CA ALA A 237 -42.43 6.38 5.32
C ALA A 237 -42.61 5.17 4.39
N ARG A 238 -43.09 5.38 3.14
CA ARG A 238 -43.29 4.29 2.18
C ARG A 238 -41.97 3.79 1.60
N GLU A 239 -41.11 4.71 1.19
CA GLU A 239 -39.80 4.46 0.59
C GLU A 239 -38.82 3.90 1.61
N TYR A 240 -38.83 4.46 2.83
CA TYR A 240 -38.11 3.91 3.97
C TYR A 240 -38.51 2.46 4.25
N HIS A 241 -39.81 2.14 4.21
CA HIS A 241 -40.30 0.77 4.41
C HIS A 241 -39.85 -0.20 3.30
N LEU A 242 -39.68 0.27 2.06
CA LEU A 242 -39.19 -0.57 0.95
C LEU A 242 -37.71 -0.93 1.12
N ILE A 243 -36.87 0.03 1.54
CA ILE A 243 -35.44 -0.20 1.77
C ILE A 243 -35.22 -1.10 2.99
N THR A 244 -35.99 -0.87 4.06
CA THR A 244 -35.84 -1.58 5.35
C THR A 244 -36.65 -2.89 5.46
N ARG A 245 -37.23 -3.36 4.35
CA ARG A 245 -38.08 -4.54 4.30
C ARG A 245 -37.28 -5.82 4.64
N ASP A 246 -37.81 -6.64 5.54
CA ASP A 246 -37.04 -7.73 6.15
C ASP A 246 -36.55 -8.79 5.15
N ASP A 247 -37.40 -9.19 4.20
CA ASP A 247 -37.07 -10.13 3.12
C ASP A 247 -35.98 -9.62 2.17
N ARG A 248 -35.97 -8.31 1.87
CA ARG A 248 -34.91 -7.64 1.09
C ARG A 248 -33.60 -7.71 1.87
N LEU A 249 -33.66 -7.38 3.15
CA LEU A 249 -32.49 -7.39 4.01
C LEU A 249 -31.90 -8.80 4.21
N GLU A 250 -32.73 -9.86 4.29
CA GLU A 250 -32.25 -11.26 4.29
C GLU A 250 -31.49 -11.59 2.99
N ALA A 251 -32.04 -11.20 1.84
CA ALA A 251 -31.40 -11.43 0.55
C ALA A 251 -30.04 -10.71 0.45
N ILE A 252 -29.97 -9.47 0.93
CA ILE A 252 -28.73 -8.68 0.99
C ILE A 252 -27.73 -9.31 1.95
N ALA A 253 -28.16 -9.71 3.16
CA ALA A 253 -27.27 -10.31 4.14
C ALA A 253 -26.63 -11.60 3.62
N ARG A 254 -27.40 -12.47 2.95
CA ARG A 254 -26.87 -13.67 2.30
C ARG A 254 -25.86 -13.32 1.21
N ASP A 255 -26.19 -12.36 0.35
CA ASP A 255 -25.29 -11.91 -0.72
C ASP A 255 -24.00 -11.31 -0.17
N ILE A 256 -24.04 -10.51 0.90
CA ILE A 256 -22.85 -9.96 1.56
C ILE A 256 -21.94 -11.09 2.04
N VAL A 257 -22.47 -12.16 2.65
CA VAL A 257 -21.65 -13.30 3.11
C VAL A 257 -21.00 -14.02 1.93
N ASP A 258 -21.79 -14.34 0.90
CA ASP A 258 -21.29 -15.03 -0.30
C ASP A 258 -20.24 -14.19 -1.03
N HIS A 259 -20.53 -12.90 -1.22
CA HIS A 259 -19.63 -11.96 -1.85
C HIS A 259 -18.35 -11.80 -1.02
N PHE A 260 -18.46 -11.45 0.27
CA PHE A 260 -17.32 -11.14 1.13
C PHE A 260 -16.32 -12.29 1.21
N THR A 261 -16.83 -13.53 1.31
CA THR A 261 -16.01 -14.75 1.42
C THR A 261 -15.35 -15.16 0.10
N GLY A 262 -15.93 -14.79 -1.05
CA GLY A 262 -15.39 -15.13 -2.37
C GLY A 262 -14.43 -14.10 -2.98
N ARG A 263 -14.17 -12.97 -2.31
CA ARG A 263 -13.35 -11.88 -2.89
C ARG A 263 -11.92 -12.31 -3.15
N GLY A 264 -11.33 -11.82 -4.25
CA GLY A 264 -9.93 -12.08 -4.60
C GLY A 264 -8.91 -11.42 -3.67
N PHE A 265 -9.30 -10.37 -2.94
CA PHE A 265 -8.50 -9.73 -1.90
C PHE A 265 -9.28 -9.70 -0.58
N ARG A 266 -8.73 -10.37 0.45
CA ARG A 266 -9.33 -10.52 1.80
C ARG A 266 -9.11 -9.30 2.69
N GLY A 267 -9.37 -8.12 2.16
CA GLY A 267 -9.30 -6.85 2.89
C GLY A 267 -10.50 -6.59 3.80
N LYS A 268 -10.46 -5.46 4.50
CA LYS A 268 -11.58 -4.97 5.30
C LYS A 268 -12.76 -4.55 4.40
N ALA A 269 -13.97 -4.53 4.92
CA ALA A 269 -15.13 -3.96 4.22
C ALA A 269 -16.07 -3.22 5.17
N MET A 270 -16.87 -2.32 4.59
CA MET A 270 -17.87 -1.54 5.30
C MET A 270 -19.25 -1.77 4.68
N VAL A 271 -20.26 -1.99 5.52
CA VAL A 271 -21.67 -2.03 5.16
C VAL A 271 -22.30 -0.71 5.57
N ILE A 272 -22.77 0.06 4.60
CA ILE A 272 -23.33 1.40 4.80
C ILE A 272 -24.85 1.29 4.70
N SER A 273 -25.50 1.32 5.85
CA SER A 273 -26.95 1.20 5.98
C SER A 273 -27.62 2.56 6.10
N ILE A 274 -28.90 2.64 5.72
CA ILE A 274 -29.66 3.88 5.74
C ILE A 274 -29.74 4.53 7.13
N ASP A 275 -29.87 3.73 8.19
CA ASP A 275 -30.00 4.19 9.58
C ASP A 275 -29.40 3.20 10.62
N LYS A 276 -29.48 3.60 11.89
CA LYS A 276 -28.99 2.83 13.05
C LYS A 276 -29.68 1.47 13.20
N ALA A 277 -31.00 1.42 13.03
CA ALA A 277 -31.77 0.19 13.17
C ALA A 277 -31.42 -0.84 12.10
N THR A 278 -31.26 -0.39 10.86
CA THR A 278 -30.89 -1.23 9.71
C THR A 278 -29.46 -1.75 9.84
N ALA A 279 -28.53 -0.94 10.34
CA ALA A 279 -27.16 -1.37 10.61
C ALA A 279 -27.12 -2.53 11.64
N ILE A 280 -27.88 -2.42 12.73
CA ILE A 280 -28.00 -3.49 13.75
C ILE A 280 -28.64 -4.74 13.14
N ARG A 281 -29.75 -4.59 12.42
CA ARG A 281 -30.39 -5.72 11.73
C ARG A 281 -29.41 -6.42 10.79
N MET A 282 -28.61 -5.68 10.01
CA MET A 282 -27.71 -6.27 9.02
C MET A 282 -26.55 -6.99 9.66
N TYR A 283 -26.04 -6.45 10.76
CA TYR A 283 -25.11 -7.17 11.59
C TYR A 283 -25.67 -8.54 12.04
N GLU A 284 -26.89 -8.57 12.57
CA GLU A 284 -27.51 -9.80 13.07
C GLU A 284 -27.77 -10.82 11.95
N LYS A 285 -28.35 -10.38 10.81
CA LYS A 285 -28.63 -11.25 9.66
C LYS A 285 -27.36 -11.77 9.01
N VAL A 286 -26.35 -10.91 8.80
CA VAL A 286 -25.06 -11.33 8.23
C VAL A 286 -24.39 -12.34 9.15
N ARG A 287 -24.41 -12.15 10.46
CA ARG A 287 -23.86 -13.13 11.41
C ARG A 287 -24.55 -14.50 11.31
N SER A 288 -25.88 -14.51 11.19
CA SER A 288 -26.65 -15.75 11.01
C SER A 288 -26.26 -16.51 9.72
N TYR A 289 -26.17 -15.80 8.59
CA TYR A 289 -25.73 -16.39 7.33
C TYR A 289 -24.24 -16.77 7.34
N TRP A 290 -23.41 -16.05 8.10
CA TRP A 290 -21.99 -16.37 8.28
C TRP A 290 -21.82 -17.75 8.94
N ASP A 291 -22.57 -18.01 10.00
CA ASP A 291 -22.58 -19.32 10.68
C ASP A 291 -23.13 -20.42 9.75
N THR A 292 -24.15 -20.10 8.96
CA THR A 292 -24.71 -21.03 7.95
C THR A 292 -23.65 -21.39 6.91
N ARG A 293 -22.93 -20.41 6.38
CA ARG A 293 -21.88 -20.61 5.38
C ARG A 293 -20.70 -21.43 5.93
N ILE A 294 -20.30 -21.20 7.19
CA ILE A 294 -19.29 -22.04 7.85
C ILE A 294 -19.75 -23.50 7.88
N ASN A 295 -21.02 -23.76 8.23
CA ASN A 295 -21.55 -25.12 8.29
C ASN A 295 -21.59 -25.80 6.91
N GLU A 296 -21.96 -25.05 5.86
CA GLU A 296 -21.90 -25.54 4.48
C GLU A 296 -20.47 -25.90 4.06
N LEU A 297 -19.49 -25.03 4.32
CA LEU A 297 -18.08 -25.28 4.00
C LEU A 297 -17.53 -26.48 4.78
N VAL A 298 -17.92 -26.65 6.04
CA VAL A 298 -17.55 -27.84 6.81
C VAL A 298 -18.10 -29.11 6.15
N ALA A 299 -19.37 -29.10 5.72
CA ALA A 299 -19.98 -30.22 5.02
C ALA A 299 -19.30 -30.51 3.66
N GLU A 300 -18.90 -29.47 2.93
CA GLU A 300 -18.14 -29.55 1.67
C GLU A 300 -16.74 -30.14 1.89
N SER A 301 -16.01 -29.68 2.91
CA SER A 301 -14.67 -30.16 3.26
C SER A 301 -14.61 -31.67 3.57
N ASN A 302 -15.71 -32.23 4.08
CA ASN A 302 -15.81 -33.65 4.39
C ASN A 302 -15.99 -34.52 3.14
N LYS A 303 -16.40 -33.92 2.01
CA LYS A 303 -16.62 -34.60 0.74
C LYS A 303 -15.53 -34.30 -0.30
N ALA A 304 -14.67 -33.31 -0.03
CA ALA A 304 -13.63 -32.85 -0.93
C ALA A 304 -12.41 -33.78 -0.97
N VAL A 305 -11.70 -33.77 -2.10
CA VAL A 305 -10.39 -34.40 -2.23
C VAL A 305 -9.35 -33.68 -1.35
N PRO A 306 -8.21 -34.32 -0.98
CA PRO A 306 -7.28 -33.77 0.00
C PRO A 306 -6.75 -32.35 -0.30
N GLU A 307 -6.57 -32.03 -1.58
CA GLU A 307 -6.05 -30.73 -2.04
C GLU A 307 -7.09 -29.62 -1.83
N ASP A 308 -8.31 -29.79 -2.38
CA ASP A 308 -9.43 -28.86 -2.18
C ASP A 308 -9.83 -28.72 -0.70
N ARG A 309 -9.72 -29.80 0.07
CA ARG A 309 -10.05 -29.80 1.50
C ARG A 309 -9.19 -28.82 2.28
N LYS A 310 -7.90 -28.66 1.92
CA LYS A 310 -7.00 -27.73 2.61
C LYS A 310 -7.47 -26.29 2.45
N GLU A 311 -7.77 -25.86 1.22
CA GLU A 311 -8.23 -24.49 0.94
C GLU A 311 -9.57 -24.16 1.62
N ILE A 312 -10.48 -25.14 1.68
CA ILE A 312 -11.76 -24.99 2.37
C ILE A 312 -11.52 -24.81 3.89
N LEU A 313 -10.63 -25.61 4.49
CA LEU A 313 -10.31 -25.50 5.92
C LEU A 313 -9.64 -24.18 6.28
N GLU A 314 -8.74 -23.67 5.45
CA GLU A 314 -8.14 -22.33 5.61
C GLU A 314 -9.21 -21.22 5.55
N THR A 315 -10.17 -21.36 4.64
CA THR A 315 -11.30 -20.42 4.54
C THR A 315 -12.19 -20.48 5.78
N ILE A 316 -12.51 -21.68 6.28
CA ILE A 316 -13.26 -21.84 7.53
C ILE A 316 -12.53 -21.20 8.72
N ALA A 317 -11.21 -21.42 8.85
CA ALA A 317 -10.42 -20.85 9.93
C ALA A 317 -10.45 -19.32 9.88
N TRP A 318 -10.24 -18.74 8.70
CA TRP A 318 -10.33 -17.29 8.49
C TRP A 318 -11.73 -16.73 8.79
N MET A 319 -12.79 -17.44 8.38
CA MET A 319 -14.17 -17.02 8.70
C MET A 319 -14.46 -17.06 10.19
N ARG A 320 -13.96 -18.07 10.92
CA ARG A 320 -14.14 -18.19 12.37
C ARG A 320 -13.37 -17.14 13.15
N GLU A 321 -12.21 -16.74 12.66
CA GLU A 321 -11.40 -15.68 13.27
C GLU A 321 -12.02 -14.30 13.04
N THR A 322 -12.74 -14.11 11.93
CA THR A 322 -13.27 -12.81 11.53
C THR A 322 -14.27 -12.24 12.54
N ASP A 323 -13.94 -11.06 13.06
CA ASP A 323 -14.79 -10.26 13.94
C ASP A 323 -15.54 -9.20 13.12
N MET A 324 -16.73 -8.85 13.60
CA MET A 324 -17.65 -7.88 13.01
C MET A 324 -18.24 -7.00 14.10
N ALA A 325 -18.50 -5.73 13.80
CA ALA A 325 -19.11 -4.81 14.76
C ALA A 325 -20.00 -3.75 14.11
N VAL A 326 -20.91 -3.18 14.89
CA VAL A 326 -21.75 -2.04 14.52
C VAL A 326 -21.11 -0.78 15.09
N VAL A 327 -20.94 0.25 14.25
CA VAL A 327 -20.41 1.56 14.66
C VAL A 327 -21.38 2.65 14.22
N VAL A 328 -22.09 3.22 15.19
CA VAL A 328 -23.18 4.18 14.99
C VAL A 328 -23.13 5.27 16.05
N SER A 329 -23.58 6.48 15.70
CA SER A 329 -23.60 7.63 16.61
C SER A 329 -24.44 7.35 17.86
N GLN A 330 -24.08 7.99 18.97
CA GLN A 330 -24.83 7.88 20.23
C GLN A 330 -26.07 8.78 20.21
N GLY A 331 -27.19 8.22 20.66
CA GLY A 331 -28.46 8.94 20.70
C GLY A 331 -29.12 9.15 22.05
N GLN A 332 -29.96 10.19 22.12
CA GLN A 332 -30.88 10.34 23.25
C GLN A 332 -31.99 9.30 23.13
N ASN A 333 -32.23 8.54 24.21
CA ASN A 333 -33.24 7.47 24.27
C ASN A 333 -33.04 6.31 23.28
N GLU A 334 -31.85 6.13 22.70
CA GLU A 334 -31.60 5.10 21.67
C GLU A 334 -31.96 3.68 22.14
N ILE A 335 -31.82 3.38 23.43
CA ILE A 335 -32.18 2.06 23.99
C ILE A 335 -33.69 1.80 23.88
N SER A 336 -34.53 2.78 24.21
CA SER A 336 -35.99 2.63 24.12
C SER A 336 -36.43 2.50 22.68
N GLU A 337 -35.90 3.35 21.80
CA GLU A 337 -36.24 3.38 20.38
C GLU A 337 -35.86 2.09 19.65
N MET A 338 -34.67 1.56 19.93
CA MET A 338 -34.27 0.27 19.35
C MET A 338 -35.11 -0.88 19.90
N SER A 339 -35.44 -0.86 21.20
CA SER A 339 -36.30 -1.89 21.81
C SER A 339 -37.71 -1.91 21.21
N GLU A 340 -38.30 -0.74 20.91
CA GLU A 340 -39.59 -0.65 20.22
C GLU A 340 -39.55 -1.25 18.81
N LYS A 341 -38.38 -1.16 18.15
CA LYS A 341 -38.11 -1.77 16.84
C LYS A 341 -37.67 -3.25 16.93
N GLY A 342 -37.66 -3.84 18.13
CA GLY A 342 -37.30 -5.23 18.39
C GLY A 342 -35.79 -5.52 18.43
N LEU A 343 -34.96 -4.51 18.67
CA LEU A 343 -33.50 -4.57 18.59
C LEU A 343 -32.85 -4.21 19.94
N ASP A 344 -31.63 -4.73 20.19
CA ASP A 344 -30.85 -4.38 21.38
C ASP A 344 -29.51 -3.73 21.01
N ILE A 345 -29.40 -2.43 21.27
CA ILE A 345 -28.16 -1.68 21.03
C ILE A 345 -27.11 -1.82 22.12
N ARG A 346 -27.48 -2.27 23.33
CA ARG A 346 -26.59 -2.28 24.50
C ARG A 346 -25.29 -3.06 24.28
N PRO A 347 -25.30 -4.26 23.66
CA PRO A 347 -24.07 -5.00 23.37
C PRO A 347 -23.14 -4.23 22.42
N HIS A 348 -23.69 -3.63 21.37
CA HIS A 348 -22.93 -2.83 20.41
C HIS A 348 -22.32 -1.59 21.06
N ARG A 349 -23.10 -0.91 21.92
CA ARG A 349 -22.63 0.27 22.64
C ARG A 349 -21.52 -0.06 23.63
N LYS A 350 -21.62 -1.19 24.33
CA LYS A 350 -20.54 -1.70 25.18
C LYS A 350 -19.24 -1.86 24.38
N ARG A 351 -19.28 -2.54 23.22
CA ARG A 351 -18.10 -2.69 22.35
C ARG A 351 -17.54 -1.35 21.89
N MET A 352 -18.39 -0.41 21.44
CA MET A 352 -17.94 0.91 20.99
C MET A 352 -17.28 1.76 22.09
N VAL A 353 -17.60 1.50 23.37
CA VAL A 353 -17.03 2.23 24.51
C VAL A 353 -15.80 1.54 25.07
N GLU A 354 -15.82 0.20 25.16
CA GLU A 354 -14.75 -0.59 25.78
C GLU A 354 -13.64 -0.96 24.79
N GLU A 355 -13.96 -1.13 23.52
CA GLU A 355 -13.01 -1.49 22.46
C GLU A 355 -12.68 -0.25 21.63
N ASP A 356 -11.39 0.00 21.42
CA ASP A 356 -10.93 1.01 20.45
C ASP A 356 -11.12 0.48 19.02
N LEU A 357 -12.40 0.38 18.60
CA LEU A 357 -12.81 -0.19 17.32
C LEU A 357 -12.19 0.56 16.14
N GLU A 358 -11.99 1.87 16.27
CA GLU A 358 -11.35 2.69 15.25
C GLU A 358 -9.92 2.21 14.99
N LYS A 359 -9.12 2.06 16.06
CA LYS A 359 -7.75 1.57 15.96
C LYS A 359 -7.68 0.14 15.46
N ARG A 360 -8.54 -0.76 15.98
CA ARG A 360 -8.61 -2.16 15.55
C ARG A 360 -8.92 -2.30 14.07
N PHE A 361 -9.90 -1.54 13.56
CA PHE A 361 -10.28 -1.64 12.14
C PHE A 361 -9.21 -1.08 11.20
N LYS A 362 -8.46 -0.05 11.63
CA LYS A 362 -7.31 0.50 10.89
C LYS A 362 -6.13 -0.46 10.79
N GLN A 363 -5.98 -1.39 11.75
CA GLN A 363 -4.96 -2.42 11.72
C GLN A 363 -5.35 -3.51 10.71
N ALA A 364 -4.53 -3.68 9.67
CA ALA A 364 -4.85 -4.54 8.54
C ALA A 364 -4.90 -6.04 8.92
N ASP A 365 -4.06 -6.45 9.87
CA ASP A 365 -3.95 -7.79 10.42
C ASP A 365 -4.99 -8.12 11.51
N ASP A 366 -5.63 -7.11 12.11
CA ASP A 366 -6.67 -7.33 13.14
C ASP A 366 -7.83 -8.18 12.58
N PRO A 367 -8.38 -9.13 13.36
CA PRO A 367 -9.52 -9.94 12.93
C PRO A 367 -10.82 -9.16 12.66
N PHE A 368 -10.96 -7.92 13.12
CA PHE A 368 -12.13 -7.06 12.87
C PHE A 368 -12.16 -6.62 11.40
N ARG A 369 -12.89 -7.35 10.56
CA ARG A 369 -12.81 -7.22 9.09
C ARG A 369 -14.07 -6.67 8.41
N LEU A 370 -15.23 -6.69 9.07
CA LEU A 370 -16.48 -6.16 8.53
C LEU A 370 -17.16 -5.25 9.55
N VAL A 371 -17.42 -4.00 9.17
CA VAL A 371 -18.13 -3.02 10.03
C VAL A 371 -19.44 -2.59 9.40
N PHE A 372 -20.47 -2.40 10.24
CA PHE A 372 -21.77 -1.88 9.87
C PHE A 372 -21.93 -0.46 10.37
N VAL A 373 -22.15 0.50 9.46
CA VAL A 373 -22.19 1.94 9.74
C VAL A 373 -23.39 2.61 9.07
N CYS A 374 -23.78 3.81 9.53
CA CYS A 374 -24.83 4.62 8.88
C CYS A 374 -24.40 6.06 8.56
N ALA A 375 -23.69 6.71 9.50
CA ALA A 375 -23.18 8.08 9.36
C ALA A 375 -21.70 8.19 9.78
N MET A 376 -21.28 7.39 10.77
CA MET A 376 -19.89 7.34 11.23
C MET A 376 -18.99 6.69 10.17
N TRP A 377 -17.72 7.12 10.14
CA TRP A 377 -16.65 6.55 9.31
C TRP A 377 -16.83 6.68 7.78
N ILE A 378 -17.85 7.41 7.33
CA ILE A 378 -18.06 7.74 5.92
C ILE A 378 -17.06 8.84 5.47
N THR A 379 -16.73 9.77 6.36
CA THR A 379 -15.81 10.88 6.13
C THR A 379 -14.65 10.85 7.12
N GLY A 380 -13.43 11.22 6.69
CA GLY A 380 -12.29 11.40 7.60
C GLY A 380 -11.72 10.12 8.22
N PHE A 381 -12.29 8.95 7.90
CA PHE A 381 -11.78 7.65 8.31
C PHE A 381 -11.03 7.00 7.15
N ASP A 382 -9.75 6.65 7.36
CA ASP A 382 -8.88 6.15 6.30
C ASP A 382 -8.33 4.77 6.67
N VAL A 383 -8.61 3.77 5.82
CA VAL A 383 -8.22 2.37 6.02
C VAL A 383 -7.76 1.83 4.68
N PRO A 384 -6.45 1.86 4.38
CA PRO A 384 -5.92 1.44 3.08
C PRO A 384 -6.31 0.01 2.67
N SER A 385 -6.38 -0.90 3.66
CA SER A 385 -6.78 -2.30 3.48
C SER A 385 -8.28 -2.50 3.25
N CYS A 386 -9.11 -1.45 3.36
CA CYS A 386 -10.54 -1.51 3.02
C CYS A 386 -10.69 -1.61 1.50
N SER A 387 -11.23 -2.73 1.03
CA SER A 387 -11.33 -3.04 -0.40
C SER A 387 -12.76 -3.08 -0.93
N THR A 388 -13.76 -3.12 -0.06
CA THR A 388 -15.16 -3.25 -0.49
C THR A 388 -16.08 -2.39 0.34
N LEU A 389 -17.00 -1.69 -0.33
CA LEU A 389 -18.11 -0.99 0.30
C LEU A 389 -19.41 -1.59 -0.19
N TYR A 390 -20.26 -2.00 0.76
CA TYR A 390 -21.62 -2.45 0.50
C TYR A 390 -22.56 -1.28 0.77
N LEU A 391 -23.17 -0.74 -0.29
CA LEU A 391 -24.05 0.42 -0.22
C LEU A 391 -25.51 -0.02 -0.14
N ASP A 392 -26.09 0.21 1.03
CA ASP A 392 -27.52 0.06 1.29
C ASP A 392 -28.14 1.38 1.80
N LYS A 393 -27.62 2.50 1.28
CA LYS A 393 -28.06 3.86 1.58
C LYS A 393 -28.12 4.70 0.30
N PRO A 394 -29.25 5.36 0.00
CA PRO A 394 -29.31 6.33 -1.08
C PRO A 394 -28.32 7.48 -0.84
N MET A 395 -27.44 7.71 -1.81
CA MET A 395 -26.40 8.75 -1.75
C MET A 395 -26.23 9.42 -3.11
N LYS A 396 -25.76 10.67 -3.13
CA LYS A 396 -25.48 11.42 -4.36
C LYS A 396 -24.31 12.41 -4.19
N ASN A 397 -23.81 12.91 -5.32
CA ASN A 397 -22.81 13.98 -5.42
C ASN A 397 -21.58 13.75 -4.51
N HIS A 398 -21.22 14.76 -3.70
CA HIS A 398 -20.03 14.77 -2.87
C HIS A 398 -20.05 13.69 -1.77
N SER A 399 -21.23 13.42 -1.18
CA SER A 399 -21.38 12.37 -0.14
C SER A 399 -21.05 10.98 -0.70
N LEU A 400 -21.49 10.69 -1.93
CA LEU A 400 -21.20 9.44 -2.61
C LEU A 400 -19.70 9.34 -2.94
N MET A 401 -19.11 10.39 -3.52
CA MET A 401 -17.68 10.40 -3.87
C MET A 401 -16.76 10.22 -2.65
N GLN A 402 -17.06 10.91 -1.54
CA GLN A 402 -16.29 10.77 -0.28
C GLN A 402 -16.38 9.36 0.30
N THR A 403 -17.53 8.71 0.12
CA THR A 403 -17.76 7.33 0.57
C THR A 403 -16.96 6.35 -0.28
N ILE A 404 -17.08 6.39 -1.60
CA ILE A 404 -16.43 5.41 -2.49
C ILE A 404 -14.90 5.55 -2.51
N ALA A 405 -14.38 6.75 -2.31
CA ALA A 405 -12.94 7.02 -2.20
C ALA A 405 -12.26 6.39 -0.97
N ARG A 406 -12.99 5.60 -0.16
CA ARG A 406 -12.42 4.76 0.90
C ARG A 406 -11.88 3.45 0.35
N ALA A 407 -12.51 2.92 -0.70
CA ALA A 407 -12.09 1.67 -1.31
C ALA A 407 -10.95 1.85 -2.33
N ASN A 408 -10.61 3.07 -2.73
CA ASN A 408 -9.60 3.33 -3.77
C ASN A 408 -8.15 3.47 -3.24
N ARG A 409 -7.91 3.29 -1.93
CA ARG A 409 -6.56 3.45 -1.37
C ARG A 409 -5.63 2.31 -1.76
N VAL A 410 -4.39 2.65 -2.09
CA VAL A 410 -3.34 1.68 -2.41
C VAL A 410 -2.99 0.87 -1.17
N TYR A 411 -2.87 -0.44 -1.34
CA TYR A 411 -2.44 -1.37 -0.30
C TYR A 411 -1.77 -2.60 -0.94
N PRO A 412 -0.73 -3.19 -0.33
CA PRO A 412 -0.07 -4.37 -0.88
C PRO A 412 -1.04 -5.51 -1.22
N GLY A 413 -0.99 -6.00 -2.46
CA GLY A 413 -1.84 -7.09 -2.95
C GLY A 413 -3.28 -6.69 -3.33
N LYS A 414 -3.71 -5.46 -3.02
CA LYS A 414 -5.00 -4.91 -3.42
C LYS A 414 -4.90 -4.33 -4.83
N VAL A 415 -5.70 -4.89 -5.74
CA VAL A 415 -5.67 -4.55 -7.17
C VAL A 415 -6.69 -3.48 -7.55
N SER A 416 -7.77 -3.38 -6.78
CA SER A 416 -8.88 -2.46 -6.99
C SER A 416 -9.73 -2.33 -5.73
N GLY A 417 -10.59 -1.31 -5.70
CA GLY A 417 -11.71 -1.23 -4.77
C GLY A 417 -13.02 -1.66 -5.43
N LEU A 418 -13.92 -2.26 -4.65
CA LEU A 418 -15.23 -2.74 -5.10
C LEU A 418 -16.35 -1.94 -4.42
N ILE A 419 -17.29 -1.46 -5.21
CA ILE A 419 -18.52 -0.82 -4.75
C ILE A 419 -19.69 -1.73 -5.11
N VAL A 420 -20.28 -2.36 -4.10
CA VAL A 420 -21.44 -3.25 -4.26
C VAL A 420 -22.69 -2.48 -3.88
N ASP A 421 -23.60 -2.28 -4.83
CA ASP A 421 -24.76 -1.41 -4.66
C ASP A 421 -26.07 -2.20 -4.66
N TYR A 422 -26.80 -2.09 -3.55
CA TYR A 422 -28.10 -2.74 -3.35
C TYR A 422 -29.28 -1.79 -3.53
N VAL A 423 -29.04 -0.49 -3.71
CA VAL A 423 -30.08 0.55 -3.74
C VAL A 423 -30.19 1.19 -5.12
N GLY A 424 -29.13 1.22 -5.92
CA GLY A 424 -29.12 1.82 -7.26
C GLY A 424 -28.64 3.27 -7.26
N VAL A 425 -27.55 3.54 -6.54
CA VAL A 425 -26.80 4.79 -6.60
C VAL A 425 -25.98 4.94 -7.88
N PHE A 426 -25.86 3.93 -8.75
CA PHE A 426 -25.08 4.00 -10.01
C PHE A 426 -25.38 5.24 -10.86
N ARG A 427 -26.66 5.55 -11.12
CA ARG A 427 -27.02 6.73 -11.94
C ARG A 427 -26.56 8.04 -11.28
N ASN A 428 -26.55 8.09 -9.95
CA ASN A 428 -26.00 9.22 -9.20
C ASN A 428 -24.48 9.23 -9.24
N LEU A 429 -23.84 8.05 -9.30
CA LEU A 429 -22.41 7.89 -9.48
C LEU A 429 -21.96 8.36 -10.86
N GLU A 430 -22.63 7.96 -11.95
CA GLU A 430 -22.32 8.43 -13.31
C GLU A 430 -22.46 9.94 -13.43
N LYS A 431 -23.56 10.50 -12.90
CA LYS A 431 -23.77 11.96 -12.85
C LYS A 431 -22.71 12.68 -12.04
N ALA A 432 -22.34 12.11 -10.89
CA ALA A 432 -21.22 12.59 -10.12
C ALA A 432 -19.95 12.56 -10.98
N LEU A 433 -19.55 11.40 -11.49
CA LEU A 433 -18.29 11.22 -12.23
C LEU A 433 -18.19 12.09 -13.48
N ALA A 434 -19.29 12.37 -14.18
CA ALA A 434 -19.30 13.33 -15.29
C ALA A 434 -18.91 14.76 -14.85
N ILE A 435 -19.11 15.09 -13.56
CA ILE A 435 -18.70 16.35 -12.95
C ILE A 435 -17.29 16.24 -12.34
N TYR A 436 -16.89 15.06 -11.84
CA TYR A 436 -15.60 14.81 -11.15
C TYR A 436 -14.45 14.34 -12.07
N GLY A 437 -14.72 13.85 -13.27
CA GLY A 437 -13.72 13.39 -14.23
C GLY A 437 -13.41 14.51 -15.22
N ALA A 438 -12.34 15.26 -14.99
CA ALA A 438 -11.86 16.24 -15.97
C ALA A 438 -11.00 15.52 -17.02
N GLY A 439 -11.66 14.70 -17.84
CA GLY A 439 -11.16 14.13 -19.09
C GLY A 439 -12.32 14.16 -20.10
N GLY A 440 -12.05 14.38 -21.38
CA GLY A 440 -13.08 14.57 -22.41
C GLY A 440 -14.16 13.47 -22.46
N GLU A 441 -15.27 13.74 -23.16
CA GLU A 441 -16.39 12.80 -23.36
C GLU A 441 -15.91 11.38 -23.66
N GLY A 442 -16.06 10.45 -22.69
CA GLY A 442 -15.87 9.01 -22.93
C GLY A 442 -15.21 8.18 -21.81
N ASP A 443 -14.44 8.78 -20.89
CA ASP A 443 -13.68 8.00 -19.89
C ASP A 443 -14.27 8.09 -18.48
N ASN A 444 -15.07 7.08 -18.11
CA ASN A 444 -15.62 6.96 -16.76
C ASN A 444 -14.55 6.46 -15.76
N PRO A 445 -14.24 7.20 -14.67
CA PRO A 445 -13.23 6.81 -13.69
C PRO A 445 -13.61 5.61 -12.81
N VAL A 446 -14.89 5.24 -12.82
CA VAL A 446 -15.39 3.99 -12.24
C VAL A 446 -15.90 3.15 -13.39
N GLU A 447 -15.35 1.95 -13.51
CA GLU A 447 -15.72 1.03 -14.56
C GLU A 447 -16.75 0.01 -14.06
N ASP A 448 -17.64 -0.41 -14.96
CA ASP A 448 -18.46 -1.60 -14.72
C ASP A 448 -17.54 -2.82 -14.68
N LYS A 449 -17.76 -3.71 -13.72
CA LYS A 449 -16.98 -4.95 -13.59
C LYS A 449 -16.96 -5.81 -14.86
N SER A 450 -17.94 -5.68 -15.75
CA SER A 450 -17.94 -6.31 -17.07
C SER A 450 -16.73 -5.91 -17.94
N SER A 451 -16.15 -4.72 -17.76
CA SER A 451 -14.90 -4.32 -18.45
C SER A 451 -13.74 -5.25 -18.08
N LEU A 452 -13.63 -5.61 -16.79
CA LEU A 452 -12.62 -6.56 -16.31
C LEU A 452 -12.79 -7.95 -16.90
N ILE A 453 -14.03 -8.38 -17.13
CA ILE A 453 -14.32 -9.67 -17.75
C ILE A 453 -13.78 -9.70 -19.19
N VAL A 454 -14.03 -8.64 -19.96
CA VAL A 454 -13.50 -8.50 -21.33
C VAL A 454 -11.97 -8.40 -21.31
N ALA A 455 -11.39 -7.59 -20.41
CA ALA A 455 -9.94 -7.46 -20.27
C ALA A 455 -9.28 -8.80 -19.91
N LEU A 456 -9.89 -9.58 -19.00
CA LEU A 456 -9.42 -10.91 -18.62
C LEU A 456 -9.50 -11.88 -19.80
N GLN A 457 -10.59 -11.86 -20.56
CA GLN A 457 -10.73 -12.69 -21.77
C GLN A 457 -9.62 -12.40 -22.78
N THR A 458 -9.36 -11.11 -23.06
CA THR A 458 -8.29 -10.69 -23.96
C THR A 458 -6.92 -11.14 -23.43
N ALA A 459 -6.61 -10.89 -22.16
CA ALA A 459 -5.34 -11.28 -21.55
C ALA A 459 -5.12 -12.81 -21.57
N ILE A 460 -6.18 -13.60 -21.29
CA ILE A 460 -6.13 -15.07 -21.39
C ILE A 460 -5.88 -15.48 -22.84
N SER A 461 -6.59 -14.88 -23.81
CA SER A 461 -6.43 -15.19 -25.23
C SER A 461 -5.01 -14.90 -25.71
N GLU A 462 -4.46 -13.73 -25.39
CA GLU A 462 -3.09 -13.36 -25.75
C GLU A 462 -2.07 -14.32 -25.11
N THR A 463 -2.24 -14.64 -23.82
CA THR A 463 -1.37 -15.59 -23.13
C THR A 463 -1.44 -16.99 -23.75
N ARG A 464 -2.63 -17.43 -24.14
CA ARG A 464 -2.83 -18.71 -24.85
C ARG A 464 -2.18 -18.70 -26.23
N SER A 465 -2.29 -17.62 -26.99
CA SER A 465 -1.63 -17.46 -28.28
C SER A 465 -0.11 -17.58 -28.16
N LEU A 466 0.50 -16.90 -27.17
CA LEU A 466 1.94 -17.02 -26.90
C LEU A 466 2.31 -18.46 -26.52
N CYS A 467 1.51 -19.13 -25.69
CA CYS A 467 1.74 -20.54 -25.34
C CYS A 467 1.71 -21.42 -26.60
N MET A 468 0.71 -21.24 -27.46
CA MET A 468 0.51 -22.03 -28.67
C MET A 468 1.64 -21.82 -29.69
N GLU A 469 2.14 -20.59 -29.86
CA GLU A 469 3.30 -20.27 -30.70
C GLU A 469 4.56 -21.05 -30.29
N HIS A 470 4.67 -21.37 -29.00
CA HIS A 470 5.77 -22.16 -28.44
C HIS A 470 5.40 -23.63 -28.19
N GLY A 471 4.30 -24.14 -28.77
CA GLY A 471 3.91 -25.55 -28.70
C GLY A 471 3.27 -25.98 -27.39
N VAL A 472 2.77 -25.03 -26.59
CA VAL A 472 2.07 -25.28 -25.33
C VAL A 472 0.56 -25.17 -25.53
N ASP A 473 -0.13 -26.31 -25.49
CA ASP A 473 -1.59 -26.35 -25.55
C ASP A 473 -2.18 -26.34 -24.12
N ILE A 474 -2.71 -25.17 -23.74
CA ILE A 474 -3.34 -24.96 -22.43
C ILE A 474 -4.64 -25.77 -22.30
N ASP A 475 -5.39 -25.98 -23.39
CA ASP A 475 -6.63 -26.74 -23.36
C ASP A 475 -6.34 -28.24 -23.19
N ALA A 476 -5.27 -28.75 -23.79
CA ALA A 476 -4.78 -30.11 -23.55
C ALA A 476 -4.34 -30.32 -22.09
N ILE A 477 -3.63 -29.34 -21.49
CA ILE A 477 -3.26 -29.37 -20.06
C ILE A 477 -4.49 -29.34 -19.15
N GLN A 478 -5.56 -28.67 -19.58
CA GLN A 478 -6.81 -28.60 -18.82
C GLN A 478 -7.57 -29.93 -18.88
N ALA A 479 -7.59 -30.60 -20.03
CA ALA A 479 -8.30 -31.86 -20.24
C ALA A 479 -7.58 -33.09 -19.66
N ALA A 480 -6.26 -33.04 -19.50
CA ALA A 480 -5.47 -34.14 -18.96
C ALA A 480 -5.67 -34.33 -17.45
N GLU A 481 -5.58 -35.58 -16.99
CA GLU A 481 -5.70 -35.95 -15.58
C GLU A 481 -4.44 -36.67 -15.05
N GLY A 482 -4.25 -36.67 -13.74
CA GLY A 482 -3.18 -37.40 -13.06
C GLY A 482 -1.76 -37.08 -13.59
N PHE A 483 -0.98 -38.13 -13.86
CA PHE A 483 0.41 -38.01 -14.31
C PHE A 483 0.56 -37.38 -15.70
N GLU A 484 -0.42 -37.53 -16.58
CA GLU A 484 -0.39 -36.93 -17.92
C GLU A 484 -0.43 -35.41 -17.83
N ARG A 485 -1.26 -34.86 -16.95
CA ARG A 485 -1.34 -33.43 -16.68
C ARG A 485 -0.01 -32.86 -16.19
N ILE A 486 0.66 -33.60 -15.29
CA ILE A 486 1.98 -33.22 -14.78
C ILE A 486 3.01 -33.22 -15.91
N ALA A 487 3.00 -34.24 -16.76
CA ALA A 487 3.92 -34.33 -17.90
C ALA A 487 3.73 -33.17 -18.91
N LEU A 488 2.48 -32.83 -19.25
CA LEU A 488 2.19 -31.70 -20.16
C LEU A 488 2.58 -30.36 -19.54
N LYS A 489 2.39 -30.18 -18.23
CA LYS A 489 2.84 -28.98 -17.51
C LYS A 489 4.37 -28.86 -17.53
N ASP A 490 5.10 -29.95 -17.33
CA ASP A 490 6.55 -29.96 -17.41
C ASP A 490 7.05 -29.64 -18.83
N GLN A 491 6.39 -30.17 -19.85
CA GLN A 491 6.69 -29.85 -21.25
C GLN A 491 6.42 -28.37 -21.55
N ALA A 492 5.35 -27.81 -20.99
CA ALA A 492 5.02 -26.40 -21.13
C ALA A 492 6.12 -25.48 -20.57
N VAL A 493 6.64 -25.81 -19.38
CA VAL A 493 7.74 -25.07 -18.77
C VAL A 493 8.99 -25.12 -19.66
N GLU A 494 9.36 -26.29 -20.18
CA GLU A 494 10.52 -26.43 -21.08
C GLU A 494 10.37 -25.63 -22.38
N ALA A 495 9.15 -25.60 -22.94
CA ALA A 495 8.85 -24.84 -24.16
C ALA A 495 8.94 -23.33 -23.94
N LEU A 496 8.44 -22.81 -22.82
CA LEU A 496 8.43 -21.37 -22.51
C LEU A 496 9.78 -20.83 -22.04
N LEU A 497 10.72 -21.71 -21.64
CA LEU A 497 12.10 -21.35 -21.31
C LEU A 497 13.01 -21.27 -22.56
N VAL A 498 12.45 -21.21 -23.77
CA VAL A 498 13.21 -21.11 -25.02
C VAL A 498 14.08 -19.86 -25.12
N SER A 499 13.64 -18.75 -24.53
CA SER A 499 14.42 -17.50 -24.45
C SER A 499 14.01 -16.68 -23.23
N GLU A 500 14.91 -15.78 -22.78
CA GLU A 500 14.61 -14.84 -21.70
C GLU A 500 13.46 -13.89 -22.04
N GLU A 501 13.34 -13.50 -23.30
CA GLU A 501 12.25 -12.64 -23.77
C GLU A 501 10.89 -13.32 -23.63
N VAL A 502 10.78 -14.57 -24.09
CA VAL A 502 9.54 -15.37 -23.99
C VAL A 502 9.20 -15.64 -22.53
N LYS A 503 10.20 -16.02 -21.72
CA LYS A 503 10.04 -16.23 -20.28
C LYS A 503 9.50 -14.99 -19.59
N ARG A 504 10.12 -13.82 -19.80
CA ARG A 504 9.70 -12.55 -19.18
C ARG A 504 8.28 -12.18 -19.61
N ARG A 505 8.03 -12.22 -20.93
CA ARG A 505 6.72 -11.89 -21.50
C ARG A 505 5.62 -12.81 -20.97
N PHE A 506 5.86 -14.11 -20.89
CA PHE A 506 4.91 -15.06 -20.31
C PHE A 506 4.64 -14.76 -18.83
N LEU A 507 5.68 -14.51 -18.03
CA LEU A 507 5.51 -14.19 -16.60
C LEU A 507 4.74 -12.87 -16.38
N ASP A 508 4.99 -11.85 -17.19
CA ASP A 508 4.29 -10.57 -17.15
C ASP A 508 2.79 -10.73 -17.50
N TRP A 509 2.51 -11.49 -18.56
CA TRP A 509 1.15 -11.76 -19.02
C TRP A 509 0.39 -12.67 -18.04
N ALA A 510 1.03 -13.73 -17.54
CA ALA A 510 0.46 -14.59 -16.50
C ALA A 510 0.17 -13.81 -15.21
N SER A 511 1.04 -12.87 -14.83
CA SER A 511 0.79 -11.95 -13.71
C SER A 511 -0.42 -11.05 -13.97
N THR A 512 -0.55 -10.52 -15.19
CA THR A 512 -1.69 -9.70 -15.61
C THR A 512 -3.00 -10.48 -15.57
N VAL A 513 -3.02 -11.70 -16.13
CA VAL A 513 -4.16 -12.62 -16.07
C VAL A 513 -4.55 -12.89 -14.61
N TRP A 514 -3.58 -13.19 -13.75
CA TRP A 514 -3.86 -13.45 -12.33
C TRP A 514 -4.39 -12.21 -11.61
N ARG A 515 -3.85 -11.02 -11.89
CA ARG A 515 -4.30 -9.74 -11.34
C ARG A 515 -5.75 -9.45 -11.73
N LEU A 516 -6.09 -9.59 -13.00
CA LEU A 516 -7.45 -9.40 -13.53
C LEU A 516 -8.42 -10.45 -12.98
N TYR A 517 -8.01 -11.71 -12.91
CA TYR A 517 -8.81 -12.78 -12.31
C TYR A 517 -9.14 -12.48 -10.84
N LYS A 518 -8.17 -12.01 -10.05
CA LYS A 518 -8.43 -11.57 -8.67
C LYS A 518 -9.37 -10.38 -8.60
N ALA A 519 -9.32 -9.45 -9.55
CA ALA A 519 -10.18 -8.27 -9.59
C ALA A 519 -11.65 -8.63 -9.89
N ILE A 520 -11.91 -9.71 -10.65
CA ILE A 520 -13.28 -10.16 -10.92
C ILE A 520 -13.88 -10.99 -9.77
N LEU A 521 -13.08 -11.63 -8.91
CA LEU A 521 -13.62 -12.43 -7.81
C LEU A 521 -14.40 -11.55 -6.82
N PRO A 522 -15.67 -11.87 -6.46
CA PRO A 522 -16.32 -13.20 -6.48
C PRO A 522 -17.34 -13.43 -7.61
N ASP A 523 -17.15 -12.84 -8.81
CA ASP A 523 -18.16 -12.90 -9.87
C ASP A 523 -18.65 -14.33 -10.18
N PRO A 524 -19.94 -14.60 -10.40
CA PRO A 524 -20.40 -15.91 -10.85
C PRO A 524 -19.68 -16.42 -12.12
N ASP A 525 -19.36 -15.53 -13.06
CA ASP A 525 -18.63 -15.89 -14.28
C ASP A 525 -17.15 -16.27 -14.02
N SER A 526 -16.59 -15.90 -12.86
CA SER A 526 -15.21 -16.28 -12.48
C SER A 526 -14.96 -17.79 -12.53
N ARG A 527 -16.00 -18.61 -12.29
CA ARG A 527 -15.91 -20.08 -12.38
C ARG A 527 -15.50 -20.55 -13.78
N ARG A 528 -15.97 -19.86 -14.83
CA ARG A 528 -15.62 -20.17 -16.24
C ARG A 528 -14.17 -19.83 -16.58
N PHE A 529 -13.62 -18.82 -15.90
CA PHE A 529 -12.23 -18.40 -16.09
C PHE A 529 -11.26 -19.19 -15.22
N SER A 530 -11.68 -19.67 -14.06
CA SER A 530 -10.84 -20.46 -13.14
C SER A 530 -10.13 -21.61 -13.86
N THR A 531 -10.86 -22.38 -14.67
CA THR A 531 -10.29 -23.52 -15.40
C THR A 531 -9.22 -23.13 -16.41
N GLN A 532 -9.28 -21.90 -16.95
CA GLN A 532 -8.33 -21.36 -17.92
C GLN A 532 -7.14 -20.67 -17.26
N VAL A 533 -7.36 -20.01 -16.12
CA VAL A 533 -6.33 -19.26 -15.37
C VAL A 533 -5.41 -20.21 -14.59
N GLN A 534 -5.93 -21.31 -14.04
CA GLN A 534 -5.17 -22.22 -13.19
C GLN A 534 -3.97 -22.87 -13.89
N PRO A 535 -4.07 -23.39 -15.13
CA PRO A 535 -2.91 -23.88 -15.87
C PRO A 535 -1.83 -22.80 -16.09
N ILE A 536 -2.23 -21.58 -16.47
CA ILE A 536 -1.33 -20.44 -16.70
C ILE A 536 -0.59 -20.10 -15.40
N ARG A 537 -1.32 -19.98 -14.28
CA ARG A 537 -0.75 -19.72 -12.97
C ARG A 537 0.23 -20.82 -12.55
N PHE A 538 -0.15 -22.09 -12.72
CA PHE A 538 0.71 -23.21 -12.39
C PHE A 538 2.05 -23.16 -13.15
N ILE A 539 2.01 -22.92 -14.46
CA ILE A 539 3.22 -22.83 -15.28
C ILE A 539 4.09 -21.66 -14.82
N ALA A 540 3.48 -20.50 -14.52
CA ALA A 540 4.20 -19.34 -14.01
C ALA A 540 4.85 -19.63 -12.64
N ASP A 541 4.14 -20.28 -11.73
CA ASP A 541 4.65 -20.65 -10.41
C ASP A 541 5.76 -21.72 -10.52
N ALA A 542 5.63 -22.66 -11.45
CA ALA A 542 6.66 -23.64 -11.76
C ALA A 542 7.94 -22.95 -12.31
N ILE A 543 7.81 -22.03 -13.26
CA ILE A 543 8.94 -21.23 -13.77
C ILE A 543 9.58 -20.43 -12.63
N ARG A 544 8.80 -19.73 -11.81
CA ARG A 544 9.31 -18.99 -10.64
C ARG A 544 10.05 -19.88 -9.64
N SER A 545 9.56 -21.09 -9.41
CA SER A 545 10.20 -22.05 -8.49
C SER A 545 11.58 -22.52 -8.98
N LEU A 546 11.82 -22.53 -10.29
CA LEU A 546 13.14 -22.83 -10.86
C LEU A 546 14.14 -21.69 -10.64
N ILE A 547 13.62 -20.47 -10.51
CA ILE A 547 14.43 -19.25 -10.47
C ILE A 547 15.05 -19.05 -9.08
N MET A 548 14.45 -19.56 -7.99
CA MET A 548 14.84 -19.37 -6.58
C MET A 548 15.35 -17.94 -6.31
N PRO A 549 14.49 -17.04 -5.82
CA PRO A 549 14.64 -15.60 -6.07
C PRO A 549 16.00 -15.06 -5.62
N VAL A 550 16.72 -14.43 -6.55
CA VAL A 550 17.31 -13.13 -6.22
C VAL A 550 16.12 -12.19 -6.24
N ASP A 551 15.51 -12.04 -5.07
CA ASP A 551 14.55 -10.99 -4.85
C ASP A 551 15.31 -9.66 -4.86
N ILE A 552 15.43 -9.08 -6.06
CA ILE A 552 15.86 -7.69 -6.20
C ILE A 552 14.74 -6.73 -5.81
N SER A 553 13.54 -7.15 -5.39
CA SER A 553 12.60 -6.23 -4.76
C SER A 553 13.22 -5.62 -3.51
N ASN A 554 14.04 -6.34 -2.75
CA ASN A 554 14.77 -5.76 -1.62
C ASN A 554 15.88 -4.78 -2.05
N VAL A 555 16.47 -4.94 -3.24
CA VAL A 555 17.52 -4.05 -3.78
C VAL A 555 16.90 -2.83 -4.49
N MET A 556 15.80 -3.02 -5.21
CA MET A 556 14.96 -1.96 -5.78
C MET A 556 14.27 -1.16 -4.69
N GLU A 557 13.76 -1.80 -3.64
CA GLU A 557 13.27 -1.17 -2.42
C GLU A 557 14.41 -0.51 -1.67
N GLN A 558 15.65 -1.00 -1.71
CA GLN A 558 16.82 -0.28 -1.15
C GLN A 558 17.30 0.88 -2.02
N VAL A 559 17.08 0.85 -3.33
CA VAL A 559 17.39 1.93 -4.29
C VAL A 559 16.28 3.00 -4.25
N GLU A 560 15.01 2.60 -4.14
CA GLU A 560 13.85 3.45 -3.84
C GLU A 560 13.98 4.02 -2.42
N ASN A 561 14.36 3.23 -1.41
CA ASN A 561 14.68 3.72 -0.07
C ASN A 561 15.96 4.58 -0.05
N LEU A 562 16.89 4.43 -0.99
CA LEU A 562 18.05 5.33 -1.12
C LEU A 562 17.64 6.68 -1.71
N LEU A 563 16.64 6.69 -2.59
CA LEU A 563 15.98 7.90 -3.09
C LEU A 563 15.10 8.54 -1.99
N ASP A 564 14.42 7.73 -1.17
CA ASP A 564 13.59 8.18 -0.04
C ASP A 564 14.40 8.56 1.22
N ARG A 565 15.62 8.06 1.40
CA ARG A 565 16.55 8.46 2.48
C ARG A 565 17.02 9.92 2.39
N SER A 566 16.60 10.65 1.36
CA SER A 566 16.66 12.10 1.29
C SER A 566 15.73 12.80 2.28
N ILE A 567 14.75 12.09 2.88
CA ILE A 567 13.73 12.69 3.76
C ILE A 567 13.40 11.76 4.95
N ALA A 568 13.91 12.15 6.13
CA ALA A 568 13.40 11.87 7.49
C ALA A 568 13.55 10.47 8.14
N THR A 569 14.52 10.42 9.08
CA THR A 569 14.47 9.99 10.51
C THR A 569 13.53 8.89 11.04
N ASP A 570 14.18 7.90 11.68
CA ASP A 570 13.79 7.01 12.80
C ASP A 570 12.37 6.41 12.81
N GLY A 571 12.12 5.10 12.88
CA GLY A 571 12.92 3.94 13.25
C GLY A 571 11.95 2.92 13.86
N TYR A 572 11.76 1.75 13.23
CA TYR A 572 11.00 0.64 13.81
C TYR A 572 11.62 -0.69 13.36
N TYR A 573 12.12 -1.46 14.33
CA TYR A 573 12.60 -2.83 14.15
C TYR A 573 11.41 -3.78 14.11
N ILE A 574 11.27 -4.56 13.04
CA ILE A 574 10.35 -5.69 12.97
C ILE A 574 11.10 -6.93 13.47
N ARG A 575 10.50 -7.63 14.44
CA ARG A 575 10.92 -8.95 14.88
C ARG A 575 10.60 -9.96 13.79
N ASP A 576 11.59 -10.73 13.38
CA ASP A 576 11.40 -11.95 12.60
C ASP A 576 10.47 -12.89 13.37
N ASN A 577 9.33 -13.23 12.76
CA ASN A 577 8.54 -14.38 13.17
C ASN A 577 9.18 -15.59 12.49
N ASP A 578 9.99 -16.32 13.25
CA ASP A 578 10.29 -17.72 13.01
C ASP A 578 8.95 -18.50 12.94
N GLN A 579 8.58 -18.94 11.75
CA GLN A 579 7.73 -20.12 11.59
C GLN A 579 8.62 -21.29 11.17
N GLU A 580 8.79 -22.21 12.12
CA GLU A 580 9.33 -23.55 11.94
C GLU A 580 8.51 -24.32 10.89
N SER A 581 8.90 -24.26 9.62
CA SER A 581 8.72 -25.35 8.65
C SER A 581 9.37 -25.00 7.32
N ASP A 582 10.70 -25.12 7.21
CA ASP A 582 11.37 -25.19 5.90
C ASP A 582 12.78 -25.79 5.98
N GLN A 583 12.99 -26.78 6.85
CA GLN A 583 14.30 -27.45 7.01
C GLN A 583 14.62 -28.51 5.94
N ASP A 584 13.70 -28.87 5.04
CA ASP A 584 13.87 -30.05 4.16
C ASP A 584 14.14 -29.77 2.67
N LEU A 585 14.49 -28.54 2.25
CA LEU A 585 14.76 -28.23 0.82
C LEU A 585 16.16 -27.67 0.50
N PHE A 586 17.10 -27.68 1.45
CA PHE A 586 18.49 -27.27 1.20
C PHE A 586 19.34 -28.41 0.60
N ILE A 587 19.43 -28.47 -0.73
CA ILE A 587 20.43 -29.33 -1.39
C ILE A 587 21.77 -28.57 -1.42
N ASP A 588 22.70 -29.07 -0.61
CA ASP A 588 24.11 -28.66 -0.59
C ASP A 588 24.78 -28.85 -1.97
N LEU A 589 25.17 -27.75 -2.61
CA LEU A 589 25.82 -27.72 -3.93
C LEU A 589 27.18 -28.43 -3.95
N SER A 590 27.83 -28.62 -2.79
CA SER A 590 29.08 -29.38 -2.67
C SER A 590 28.87 -30.90 -2.78
N LYS A 591 27.62 -31.37 -2.68
CA LYS A 591 27.22 -32.78 -2.77
C LYS A 591 26.53 -33.13 -4.09
N ILE A 592 26.58 -32.24 -5.07
CA ILE A 592 25.98 -32.48 -6.39
C ILE A 592 26.80 -33.54 -7.14
N ASP A 593 26.16 -34.67 -7.44
CA ASP A 593 26.68 -35.65 -8.39
C ASP A 593 26.53 -35.13 -9.82
N PHE A 594 27.60 -34.53 -10.34
CA PHE A 594 27.63 -33.97 -11.70
C PHE A 594 27.47 -35.03 -12.79
N GLU A 595 27.79 -36.31 -12.53
CA GLU A 595 27.58 -37.40 -13.47
C GLU A 595 26.09 -37.75 -13.56
N GLN A 596 25.41 -37.83 -12.41
CA GLN A 596 23.96 -38.03 -12.37
C GLN A 596 23.21 -36.86 -13.02
N LEU A 597 23.64 -35.62 -12.77
CA LEU A 597 23.05 -34.41 -13.37
C LEU A 597 23.26 -34.37 -14.89
N GLY A 598 24.43 -34.79 -15.37
CA GLY A 598 24.69 -34.98 -16.80
C GLY A 598 23.85 -36.10 -17.43
N GLY A 599 23.54 -37.16 -16.68
CA GLY A 599 22.62 -38.22 -17.10
C GLY A 599 21.18 -37.72 -17.29
N ILE A 600 20.66 -36.93 -16.34
CA ILE A 600 19.32 -36.34 -16.41
C ILE A 600 19.24 -35.29 -17.52
N PHE A 601 20.30 -34.51 -17.73
CA PHE A 601 20.38 -33.52 -18.82
C PHE A 601 20.24 -34.16 -20.21
N LYS A 602 20.81 -35.36 -20.40
CA LYS A 602 20.66 -36.15 -21.64
C LYS A 602 19.23 -36.68 -21.87
N GLN A 603 18.38 -36.72 -20.85
CA GLN A 603 17.02 -37.27 -20.92
C GLN A 603 15.95 -36.24 -21.37
N GLY A 604 16.32 -35.00 -21.71
CA GLY A 604 15.50 -34.13 -22.57
C GLY A 604 14.90 -32.86 -21.96
N LYS A 605 15.15 -32.51 -20.69
CA LYS A 605 14.67 -31.25 -20.06
C LYS A 605 15.81 -30.22 -19.88
N LYS A 606 16.52 -29.93 -20.96
CA LYS A 606 17.79 -29.20 -20.93
C LYS A 606 17.63 -27.76 -20.42
N ARG A 607 16.59 -27.06 -20.86
CA ARG A 607 16.34 -25.66 -20.50
C ARG A 607 15.89 -25.52 -19.04
N THR A 608 15.00 -26.40 -18.59
CA THR A 608 14.57 -26.48 -17.18
C THR A 608 15.76 -26.74 -16.25
N ILE A 609 16.67 -27.64 -16.64
CA ILE A 609 17.88 -27.95 -15.85
C ILE A 609 18.84 -26.75 -15.84
N ASN A 610 19.06 -26.12 -16.99
CA ASN A 610 19.89 -24.91 -17.07
C ASN A 610 19.31 -23.79 -16.20
N GLU A 611 18.01 -23.53 -16.29
CA GLU A 611 17.36 -22.48 -15.50
C GLU A 611 17.47 -22.74 -13.99
N ARG A 612 17.23 -23.99 -13.56
CA ARG A 612 17.45 -24.41 -12.16
C ARG A 612 18.90 -24.24 -11.73
N LEU A 613 19.85 -24.57 -12.60
CA LEU A 613 21.28 -24.44 -12.30
C LEU A 613 21.70 -22.97 -12.22
N LYS A 614 21.20 -22.11 -13.11
CA LYS A 614 21.38 -20.64 -13.04
C LYS A 614 20.91 -20.11 -11.69
N GLY A 615 19.69 -20.46 -11.25
CA GLY A 615 19.14 -20.02 -9.96
C GLY A 615 20.01 -20.45 -8.78
N LYS A 616 20.44 -21.72 -8.75
CA LYS A 616 21.33 -22.24 -7.68
C LYS A 616 22.71 -21.58 -7.67
N VAL A 617 23.31 -21.38 -8.85
CA VAL A 617 24.61 -20.70 -8.98
C VAL A 617 24.49 -19.25 -8.53
N ALA A 618 23.45 -18.54 -8.95
CA ALA A 618 23.19 -17.16 -8.53
C ALA A 618 23.01 -17.05 -7.01
N GLN A 619 22.22 -17.94 -6.40
CA GLN A 619 22.02 -17.97 -4.95
C GLN A 619 23.33 -18.19 -4.19
N LYS A 620 24.11 -19.20 -4.59
CA LYS A 620 25.42 -19.48 -3.97
C LYS A 620 26.37 -18.30 -4.12
N MET A 621 26.46 -17.74 -5.32
CA MET A 621 27.31 -16.60 -5.63
C MET A 621 26.94 -15.37 -4.80
N MET A 622 25.64 -15.05 -4.68
CA MET A 622 25.18 -13.93 -3.85
C MET A 622 25.52 -14.13 -2.37
N LYS A 623 25.42 -15.37 -1.85
CA LYS A 623 25.88 -15.69 -0.49
C LYS A 623 27.39 -15.44 -0.33
N MET A 624 28.19 -15.89 -1.30
CA MET A 624 29.65 -15.70 -1.30
C MET A 624 30.06 -14.22 -1.41
N ILE A 625 29.37 -13.42 -2.23
CA ILE A 625 29.62 -11.98 -2.41
C ILE A 625 29.22 -11.19 -1.18
N ARG A 626 28.10 -11.56 -0.53
CA ARG A 626 27.66 -10.94 0.73
C ARG A 626 28.73 -11.07 1.83
N LEU A 627 29.38 -12.23 1.88
CA LEU A 627 30.46 -12.50 2.85
C LEU A 627 31.80 -11.89 2.43
N ASN A 628 32.10 -11.82 1.12
CA ASN A 628 33.33 -11.23 0.62
C ASN A 628 33.10 -10.51 -0.73
N ARG A 629 33.02 -9.18 -0.70
CA ARG A 629 32.75 -8.34 -1.89
C ARG A 629 33.82 -8.44 -2.97
N THR A 630 35.03 -8.90 -2.65
CA THR A 630 36.09 -9.06 -3.65
C THR A 630 35.81 -10.21 -4.64
N ARG A 631 34.72 -10.97 -4.43
CA ARG A 631 34.22 -12.00 -5.34
C ARG A 631 33.26 -11.45 -6.42
N MET A 632 33.14 -10.13 -6.56
CA MET A 632 32.31 -9.50 -7.62
C MET A 632 32.72 -9.90 -9.05
N ASN A 633 33.98 -10.26 -9.29
CA ASN A 633 34.45 -10.76 -10.58
C ASN A 633 33.71 -12.04 -11.04
N TYR A 634 33.26 -12.89 -10.10
CA TYR A 634 32.44 -14.06 -10.42
C TYR A 634 31.05 -13.63 -10.94
N LEU A 635 30.49 -12.55 -10.42
CA LEU A 635 29.22 -11.99 -10.91
C LEU A 635 29.35 -11.52 -12.36
N GLU A 636 30.45 -10.83 -12.70
CA GLU A 636 30.71 -10.38 -14.07
C GLU A 636 30.86 -11.58 -15.03
N GLN A 637 31.58 -12.62 -14.62
CA GLN A 637 31.74 -13.85 -15.41
C GLN A 637 30.40 -14.57 -15.62
N PHE A 638 29.59 -14.67 -14.56
CA PHE A 638 28.25 -15.25 -14.64
C PHE A 638 27.35 -14.44 -15.57
N GLN A 639 27.30 -13.11 -15.41
CA GLN A 639 26.52 -12.22 -16.28
C GLN A 639 26.92 -12.37 -17.75
N LYS A 640 28.21 -12.38 -18.05
CA LYS A 640 28.72 -12.58 -19.40
C LYS A 640 28.26 -13.92 -20.00
N MET A 641 28.31 -15.00 -19.23
CA MET A 641 27.83 -16.32 -19.66
C MET A 641 26.33 -16.31 -19.97
N ILE A 642 25.54 -15.63 -19.14
CA ILE A 642 24.10 -15.45 -19.36
C ILE A 642 23.83 -14.59 -20.61
N GLU A 643 24.58 -13.51 -20.83
CA GLU A 643 24.47 -12.66 -22.02
C GLU A 643 24.82 -13.41 -23.32
N GLU A 644 25.88 -14.22 -23.30
CA GLU A 644 26.28 -15.06 -24.44
C GLU A 644 25.21 -16.11 -24.77
N TYR A 645 24.58 -16.71 -23.76
CA TYR A 645 23.43 -17.60 -23.95
C TYR A 645 22.21 -16.86 -24.50
N ASN A 646 21.84 -15.73 -23.90
CA ASN A 646 20.66 -14.96 -24.30
C ASN A 646 20.78 -14.38 -25.72
N SER A 647 22.00 -14.05 -26.15
CA SER A 647 22.29 -13.61 -27.52
C SER A 647 22.36 -14.75 -28.54
N GLY A 648 22.12 -16.00 -28.12
CA GLY A 648 22.15 -17.18 -28.97
C GLY A 648 23.56 -17.64 -29.37
N ARG A 649 24.61 -17.12 -28.72
CA ARG A 649 26.00 -17.54 -28.97
C ARG A 649 26.35 -18.86 -28.30
N LEU A 650 25.60 -19.24 -27.26
CA LEU A 650 25.74 -20.53 -26.57
C LEU A 650 24.48 -21.37 -26.76
N SER A 651 24.67 -22.65 -27.04
CA SER A 651 23.62 -23.67 -26.98
C SER A 651 23.30 -24.08 -25.54
N ASP A 652 22.17 -24.77 -25.34
CA ASP A 652 21.79 -25.31 -24.03
C ASP A 652 22.87 -26.25 -23.45
N GLU A 653 23.56 -27.01 -24.30
CA GLU A 653 24.66 -27.91 -23.92
C GLU A 653 25.91 -27.15 -23.47
N GLU A 654 26.30 -26.12 -24.22
CA GLU A 654 27.46 -25.30 -23.90
C GLU A 654 27.23 -24.52 -22.60
N LEU A 655 26.04 -23.94 -22.42
CA LEU A 655 25.68 -23.26 -21.17
C LEU A 655 25.75 -24.22 -19.98
N PHE A 656 25.21 -25.44 -20.10
CA PHE A 656 25.29 -26.43 -19.03
C PHE A 656 26.73 -26.72 -18.63
N HIS A 657 27.60 -26.98 -19.60
CA HIS A 657 29.01 -27.26 -19.35
C HIS A 657 29.73 -26.08 -18.70
N GLN A 658 29.45 -24.85 -19.14
CA GLN A 658 30.02 -23.65 -18.56
C GLN A 658 29.52 -23.41 -17.13
N LEU A 659 28.22 -23.58 -16.85
CA LEU A 659 27.65 -23.46 -15.50
C LEU A 659 28.22 -24.51 -14.55
N VAL A 660 28.41 -25.76 -15.00
CA VAL A 660 29.05 -26.81 -14.19
C VAL A 660 30.51 -26.47 -13.90
N ALA A 661 31.27 -26.02 -14.89
CA ALA A 661 32.66 -25.60 -14.70
C ALA A 661 32.77 -24.41 -13.73
N PHE A 662 31.86 -23.44 -13.88
CA PHE A 662 31.77 -22.28 -12.99
C PHE A 662 31.37 -22.66 -11.56
N THR A 663 30.45 -23.62 -11.41
CA THR A 663 30.10 -24.14 -10.07
C THR A 663 31.31 -24.80 -9.39
N LYS A 664 32.17 -25.49 -10.15
CA LYS A 664 33.42 -26.06 -9.62
C LYS A 664 34.40 -24.98 -9.17
N SER A 665 34.56 -23.90 -9.94
CA SER A 665 35.44 -22.79 -9.53
C SER A 665 34.91 -22.06 -8.29
N LEU A 666 33.59 -21.93 -8.12
CA LEU A 666 32.99 -21.41 -6.89
C LEU A 666 33.24 -22.34 -5.69
N ASN A 667 33.17 -23.67 -5.88
CA ASN A 667 33.50 -24.63 -4.82
C ASN A 667 34.97 -24.54 -4.40
N GLU A 668 35.89 -24.35 -5.36
CA GLU A 668 37.32 -24.15 -5.08
C GLU A 668 37.57 -22.85 -4.31
N GLU A 669 36.90 -21.76 -4.67
CA GLU A 669 37.00 -20.48 -3.98
C GLU A 669 36.45 -20.55 -2.55
N GLU A 670 35.38 -21.30 -2.31
CA GLU A 670 34.82 -21.52 -0.96
C GLU A 670 35.81 -22.27 -0.05
N GLN A 671 36.65 -23.14 -0.63
CA GLN A 671 37.71 -23.85 0.10
C GLN A 671 38.95 -22.99 0.38
N ARG A 672 39.01 -21.71 -0.07
CA ARG A 672 40.14 -20.83 0.24
C ARG A 672 40.31 -20.55 1.73
N THR A 673 39.23 -20.57 2.51
CA THR A 673 39.32 -20.44 3.97
C THR A 673 40.25 -21.50 4.56
N VAL A 674 40.09 -22.75 4.11
CA VAL A 674 40.93 -23.89 4.52
C VAL A 674 42.36 -23.75 3.99
N SER A 675 42.53 -23.43 2.71
CA SER A 675 43.87 -23.34 2.11
C SER A 675 44.69 -22.16 2.63
N GLU A 676 44.02 -21.05 2.98
CA GLU A 676 44.65 -19.86 3.54
C GLU A 676 44.80 -19.91 5.06
N GLN A 677 44.16 -20.86 5.74
CA GLN A 677 44.07 -20.95 7.20
C GLN A 677 43.45 -19.69 7.84
N LEU A 678 42.44 -19.15 7.17
CA LEU A 678 41.66 -18.00 7.58
C LEU A 678 40.19 -18.40 7.64
N ASP A 679 39.45 -17.91 8.64
CA ASP A 679 37.99 -17.97 8.54
C ASP A 679 37.48 -17.00 7.46
N GLU A 680 36.19 -17.06 7.14
CA GLU A 680 35.61 -16.26 6.03
C GLU A 680 35.71 -14.74 6.27
N GLU A 681 35.70 -14.32 7.53
CA GLU A 681 35.76 -12.92 7.94
C GLU A 681 37.19 -12.37 7.86
N GLU A 682 38.16 -13.16 8.35
CA GLU A 682 39.60 -12.92 8.19
C GLU A 682 40.00 -12.91 6.71
N LEU A 683 39.42 -13.81 5.91
CA LEU A 683 39.67 -13.93 4.48
C LEU A 683 39.17 -12.71 3.71
N ALA A 684 38.01 -12.14 4.08
CA ALA A 684 37.49 -10.93 3.45
C ALA A 684 38.45 -9.73 3.65
N ILE A 685 38.98 -9.54 4.86
CA ILE A 685 39.99 -8.50 5.13
C ILE A 685 41.29 -8.80 4.38
N PHE A 686 41.77 -10.04 4.42
CA PHE A 686 42.96 -10.46 3.67
C PHE A 686 42.84 -10.20 2.17
N ASP A 687 41.70 -10.50 1.57
CA ASP A 687 41.44 -10.25 0.16
C ASP A 687 41.42 -8.75 -0.17
N LEU A 688 40.81 -7.91 0.68
CA LEU A 688 40.84 -6.45 0.50
C LEU A 688 42.27 -5.91 0.54
N LEU A 689 43.12 -6.48 1.40
CA LEU A 689 44.53 -6.08 1.51
C LEU A 689 45.39 -6.57 0.35
N THR A 690 44.97 -7.61 -0.38
CA THR A 690 45.81 -8.27 -1.40
C THR A 690 45.31 -8.14 -2.84
N LYS A 691 44.07 -7.67 -3.04
CA LYS A 691 43.45 -7.43 -4.36
C LYS A 691 43.35 -5.92 -4.66
N PRO A 692 43.59 -5.47 -5.92
CA PRO A 692 44.11 -6.23 -7.05
C PRO A 692 45.49 -6.82 -6.76
N THR A 693 45.84 -7.93 -7.43
CA THR A 693 46.96 -8.82 -7.06
C THR A 693 48.27 -8.07 -6.78
N ILE A 694 48.78 -8.21 -5.55
CA ILE A 694 50.09 -7.70 -5.12
C ILE A 694 51.09 -8.86 -5.09
N GLU A 695 52.26 -8.69 -5.68
CA GLU A 695 53.34 -9.69 -5.60
C GLU A 695 53.94 -9.73 -4.19
N LEU A 696 53.44 -10.63 -3.35
CA LEU A 696 53.89 -10.78 -1.96
C LEU A 696 54.86 -11.96 -1.82
N SER A 697 55.96 -11.74 -1.10
CA SER A 697 56.81 -12.85 -0.64
C SER A 697 56.07 -13.74 0.36
N ALA A 698 56.54 -14.97 0.59
CA ALA A 698 55.93 -15.87 1.56
C ALA A 698 55.89 -15.28 2.99
N SER A 699 56.91 -14.50 3.38
CA SER A 699 56.93 -13.78 4.66
C SER A 699 55.94 -12.63 4.72
N ASP A 700 55.82 -11.87 3.63
CA ASP A 700 54.92 -10.72 3.56
C ASP A 700 53.47 -11.16 3.58
N ARG A 701 53.13 -12.21 2.82
CA ARG A 701 51.79 -12.81 2.84
C ARG A 701 51.43 -13.30 4.25
N LYS A 702 52.37 -13.91 4.98
CA LYS A 702 52.15 -14.32 6.37
C LYS A 702 51.92 -13.13 7.31
N ARG A 703 52.63 -12.01 7.11
CA ARG A 703 52.38 -10.75 7.82
C ARG A 703 50.98 -10.22 7.55
N VAL A 704 50.57 -10.09 6.29
CA VAL A 704 49.24 -9.58 5.92
C VAL A 704 48.13 -10.45 6.52
N LYS A 705 48.28 -11.78 6.53
CA LYS A 705 47.35 -12.68 7.24
C LYS A 705 47.26 -12.36 8.73
N ALA A 706 48.40 -12.24 9.41
CA ALA A 706 48.43 -11.90 10.83
C ALA A 706 47.79 -10.53 11.11
N THR A 707 48.00 -9.56 10.22
CA THR A 707 47.35 -8.24 10.28
C THR A 707 45.83 -8.37 10.19
N SER A 708 45.29 -9.14 9.26
CA SER A 708 43.84 -9.36 9.13
C SER A 708 43.23 -9.92 10.42
N LYS A 709 43.85 -10.95 11.02
CA LYS A 709 43.38 -11.55 12.28
C LYS A 709 43.40 -10.56 13.44
N LYS A 710 44.54 -9.88 13.60
CA LYS A 710 44.77 -8.94 14.70
C LYS A 710 43.79 -7.76 14.58
N LEU A 711 43.64 -7.18 13.39
CA LEU A 711 42.75 -6.06 13.14
C LEU A 711 41.30 -6.41 13.50
N LEU A 712 40.82 -7.55 13.02
CA LEU A 712 39.47 -8.00 13.28
C LEU A 712 39.20 -8.20 14.78
N THR A 713 40.15 -8.83 15.47
CA THR A 713 40.08 -9.06 16.93
C THR A 713 39.97 -7.74 17.68
N THR A 714 40.87 -6.79 17.41
CA THR A 714 40.87 -5.46 18.04
C THR A 714 39.57 -4.70 17.77
N LEU A 715 39.07 -4.72 16.53
CA LEU A 715 37.83 -4.01 16.19
C LEU A 715 36.62 -4.57 16.95
N LYS A 716 36.50 -5.91 17.03
CA LYS A 716 35.38 -6.55 17.74
C LYS A 716 35.43 -6.34 19.24
N GLU A 717 36.60 -6.47 19.85
CA GLU A 717 36.76 -6.36 21.30
C GLU A 717 36.64 -4.92 21.80
N GLU A 718 37.16 -3.94 21.04
CA GLU A 718 37.32 -2.58 21.55
C GLU A 718 36.45 -1.53 20.87
N LYS A 719 36.12 -1.66 19.58
CA LYS A 719 35.62 -0.53 18.77
C LYS A 719 34.19 -0.70 18.26
N LEU A 720 33.74 -1.92 17.95
CA LEU A 720 32.42 -2.22 17.37
C LEU A 720 31.31 -2.35 18.43
N VAL A 721 31.19 -1.34 19.28
CA VAL A 721 30.15 -1.25 20.34
C VAL A 721 28.75 -0.98 19.77
N LEU A 722 27.71 -1.08 20.62
CA LEU A 722 26.33 -0.81 20.22
C LEU A 722 26.18 0.62 19.65
N ASP A 723 25.50 0.76 18.51
CA ASP A 723 25.31 2.02 17.78
C ASP A 723 26.59 2.75 17.33
N TRP A 724 27.73 2.06 17.18
CA TRP A 724 29.01 2.69 16.79
C TRP A 724 28.94 3.48 15.46
N ARG A 725 28.00 3.16 14.56
CA ARG A 725 27.77 3.86 13.28
C ARG A 725 27.05 5.21 13.43
N LYS A 726 26.27 5.40 14.50
CA LYS A 726 25.43 6.60 14.70
C LYS A 726 26.21 7.77 15.30
N ARG A 727 27.31 7.49 16.00
CA ARG A 727 28.11 8.51 16.70
C ARG A 727 29.39 8.79 15.92
N GLN A 728 29.62 10.06 15.60
CA GLN A 728 30.79 10.49 14.84
C GLN A 728 32.12 10.10 15.53
N GLN A 729 32.17 10.17 16.87
CA GLN A 729 33.37 9.82 17.64
C GLN A 729 33.77 8.35 17.49
N THR A 730 32.83 7.41 17.65
CA THR A 730 33.11 5.97 17.53
C THR A 730 33.46 5.58 16.09
N LEU A 731 32.86 6.25 15.10
CA LEU A 731 33.18 6.07 13.68
C LEU A 731 34.62 6.52 13.37
N SER A 732 35.04 7.67 13.88
CA SER A 732 36.42 8.15 13.78
C SER A 732 37.40 7.23 14.52
N ASP A 733 37.03 6.69 15.68
CA ASP A 733 37.87 5.75 16.44
C ASP A 733 38.09 4.44 15.69
N VAL A 734 37.06 3.89 15.03
CA VAL A 734 37.20 2.69 14.18
C VAL A 734 38.15 2.98 13.02
N ARG A 735 37.97 4.10 12.31
CA ARG A 735 38.83 4.47 11.18
C ARG A 735 40.29 4.65 11.59
N ARG A 736 40.54 5.39 12.67
CA ARG A 736 41.90 5.59 13.20
C ARG A 736 42.54 4.27 13.62
N THR A 737 41.76 3.35 14.18
CA THR A 737 42.26 2.01 14.58
C THR A 737 42.71 1.22 13.35
N ILE A 738 41.92 1.24 12.27
CA ILE A 738 42.29 0.59 11.00
C ILE A 738 43.57 1.22 10.45
N GLU A 739 43.65 2.55 10.38
CA GLU A 739 44.86 3.28 9.95
C GLU A 739 46.08 2.83 10.76
N GLN A 740 46.06 3.01 12.08
CA GLN A 740 47.19 2.65 12.95
C GLN A 740 47.65 1.19 12.80
N MET A 741 46.71 0.25 12.76
CA MET A 741 47.05 -1.16 12.67
C MET A 741 47.60 -1.56 11.30
N LEU A 742 47.08 -0.97 10.23
CA LEU A 742 47.61 -1.22 8.90
C LEU A 742 49.02 -0.62 8.77
N ASP A 743 49.28 0.56 9.33
CA ASP A 743 50.60 1.24 9.27
C ASP A 743 51.67 0.44 10.05
N GLU A 744 51.31 -0.05 11.24
CA GLU A 744 52.23 -0.83 12.08
C GLU A 744 52.49 -2.25 11.54
N CYS A 745 51.49 -2.88 10.92
CA CYS A 745 51.53 -4.33 10.67
C CYS A 745 51.73 -4.71 9.20
N LEU A 746 51.36 -3.86 8.24
CA LEU A 746 51.56 -4.15 6.81
C LEU A 746 53.05 -4.08 6.42
N PRO A 747 53.51 -4.91 5.45
CA PRO A 747 54.89 -4.84 4.93
C PRO A 747 55.19 -3.57 4.12
N ASP A 748 56.46 -3.20 4.01
CA ASP A 748 56.94 -1.99 3.32
C ASP A 748 56.64 -1.94 1.81
N ILE A 749 56.11 -3.03 1.24
CA ILE A 749 55.63 -3.10 -0.15
C ILE A 749 54.37 -2.27 -0.38
N TYR A 750 53.62 -1.94 0.68
CA TYR A 750 52.45 -1.08 0.60
C TYR A 750 52.90 0.37 0.56
N THR A 751 52.92 0.96 -0.65
CA THR A 751 53.18 2.40 -0.83
C THR A 751 52.13 3.23 -0.11
N THR A 752 52.41 4.50 0.15
CA THR A 752 51.46 5.43 0.79
C THR A 752 50.11 5.46 0.08
N GLU A 753 50.12 5.47 -1.26
CA GLU A 753 48.90 5.42 -2.09
C GLU A 753 48.12 4.10 -1.89
N LEU A 754 48.80 2.96 -1.92
CA LEU A 754 48.17 1.64 -1.76
C LEU A 754 47.62 1.46 -0.35
N TYR A 755 48.35 1.96 0.65
CA TYR A 755 47.95 1.96 2.04
C TYR A 755 46.66 2.77 2.28
N GLU A 756 46.57 3.98 1.71
CA GLU A 756 45.35 4.81 1.81
C GLU A 756 44.15 4.12 1.15
N GLU A 757 44.35 3.55 -0.04
CA GLU A 757 43.32 2.78 -0.75
C GLU A 757 42.82 1.59 0.09
N LYS A 758 43.75 0.79 0.65
CA LYS A 758 43.41 -0.40 1.45
C LYS A 758 42.72 -0.03 2.74
N THR A 759 43.15 1.04 3.38
CA THR A 759 42.50 1.59 4.58
C THR A 759 41.04 1.94 4.32
N VAL A 760 40.78 2.67 3.23
CA VAL A 760 39.40 3.04 2.83
C VAL A 760 38.56 1.80 2.54
N ALA A 761 39.12 0.83 1.79
CA ALA A 761 38.42 -0.40 1.44
C ALA A 761 38.05 -1.24 2.68
N VAL A 762 38.99 -1.40 3.62
CA VAL A 762 38.76 -2.12 4.88
C VAL A 762 37.76 -1.39 5.77
N PHE A 763 37.87 -0.06 5.88
CA PHE A 763 36.90 0.74 6.65
C PHE A 763 35.48 0.63 6.07
N GLN A 764 35.32 0.74 4.75
CA GLN A 764 34.03 0.59 4.09
C GLN A 764 33.44 -0.80 4.31
N HIS A 765 34.26 -1.84 4.21
CA HIS A 765 33.83 -3.20 4.50
C HIS A 765 33.34 -3.34 5.95
N VAL A 766 34.09 -2.84 6.93
CA VAL A 766 33.70 -2.87 8.36
C VAL A 766 32.40 -2.09 8.59
N TYR A 767 32.26 -0.92 7.95
CA TYR A 767 31.05 -0.12 8.02
C TYR A 767 29.83 -0.83 7.44
N ASP A 768 29.98 -1.60 6.37
CA ASP A 768 28.86 -2.32 5.76
C ASP A 768 28.52 -3.61 6.53
N ALA A 769 29.55 -4.37 6.94
CA ALA A 769 29.41 -5.73 7.47
C ALA A 769 29.03 -5.83 8.96
N TYR A 770 29.29 -4.81 9.81
CA TYR A 770 29.14 -4.91 11.27
C TYR A 770 28.19 -3.88 11.87
N TYR A 771 27.02 -4.32 12.36
CA TYR A 771 25.94 -3.42 12.80
C TYR A 771 26.07 -2.99 14.27
N GLY A 772 26.91 -3.69 15.06
CA GLY A 772 27.20 -3.42 16.47
C GLY A 772 26.67 -4.53 17.39
N ALA A 773 27.18 -4.59 18.63
CA ALA A 773 26.74 -5.54 19.67
C ALA A 773 26.75 -7.03 19.24
N GLY A 774 27.77 -7.43 18.47
CA GLY A 774 27.92 -8.81 17.99
C GLY A 774 27.10 -9.14 16.74
N GLN A 775 26.30 -8.22 16.20
CA GLN A 775 25.58 -8.42 14.95
C GLN A 775 26.45 -8.06 13.75
N SER A 776 26.66 -9.02 12.84
CA SER A 776 27.36 -8.82 11.57
C SER A 776 26.79 -9.73 10.48
N VAL A 777 27.17 -9.50 9.22
CA VAL A 777 26.87 -10.42 8.10
C VAL A 777 27.46 -11.82 8.29
N TYR A 778 28.38 -11.99 9.24
CA TYR A 778 29.03 -13.26 9.60
C TYR A 778 28.37 -13.97 10.80
N ALA A 779 27.40 -13.33 11.48
CA ALA A 779 26.77 -13.85 12.69
C ALA A 779 25.71 -14.96 12.46
N ALA A 780 25.54 -15.42 11.21
CA ALA A 780 24.59 -16.47 10.81
C ALA A 780 25.23 -17.45 9.81
N GLY A 781 26.39 -18.00 10.19
CA GLY A 781 27.08 -19.08 9.49
C GLY A 781 26.76 -20.43 10.10
#